data_AF-A0A518HA89-F1
#
_entry.id   AF-A0A518HA89-F1
#
_cell.length_a   1.000
_cell.length_b   1.000
_cell.length_c   1.000
_cell.angle_alpha   90.00
_cell.angle_beta   90.00
_cell.angle_gamma   90.00
#
_symmetry.space_group_name_H-M   'P 1'
#
loop_
_entity.id
_entity.type
_entity.pdbx_description
1 polymer ?
#
loop_
_entity_poly.entity_id
_entity_poly.type
_entity_poly.pdbx_seq_one_letter_code
_entity_poly.pdbx_strand_id
1 'polypeptide(L)'
;MTTDIVSCSGKYLEAEPKKCGEQYDEDDVPLSAADRISVVFEEQFRRYCDLFITYYKRTPHHTRCGYDRPFYQKNYRKGGRIGQPIPLVDSPDGSWTVLTDTVEKHLDYHQWLDYTTYTGGKPAFREGDHFWLGLHAGKSTSYTTIDLDNHRQIALYRGGFNNTGRPRVCQYITLDYFRQIKKVHDHFPGRIWCVSSDSLGLDVIERHGLRTVEASHDRTTRRLEAIGLHGVEAHPMRGRCKRRPFGEHYRTITAAGLLETWQDQLDHFDNPTTPDLIAVVESILTLLSDQWRAYESFARAKIPDIHRGEVARIRRWVDDGFPDEDRVIVGLQSSSLASLAADAVAATGGNGHDSPLSGLSGASAGGNTIPSYLSSYKMTNKEPRPRATAASLLLHDFRMGDWPLKVEEVARDGLPGPDCLQTAAHELAKWLYWVELYDTPRGERAEAVLDLLKTFAATKGNGYISRLEEGKADLVEGNLKRIVESVARIDNPEALAWFLKTRQRRDSGKYSRLIYVAPLICSGASRSLPFRPMTRSKATCKEPRSDRLPDQIESTLDAVVKRFGMRKRGGDYPFVTFARRLVNLLFDNEGRADIDLETFLGWTNNSRSQNDRFKKLLAQANIIHGDWERTIKRGVKSATYKLTAQTMKAMGLDYAAEEAGWKNVVGLTVSPAEYRKLKEMGLD
;
A
#
# COMPACT_ATOMS: atom_id res chain seq x y z
N MET A 1 -5.73 66.43 -18.48
CA MET A 1 -6.96 65.64 -18.68
C MET A 1 -6.77 64.31 -17.99
N THR A 2 -7.07 64.29 -16.70
CA THR A 2 -7.11 63.13 -15.82
C THR A 2 -8.37 62.33 -16.11
N THR A 3 -8.25 61.03 -16.30
CA THR A 3 -9.38 60.12 -16.52
C THR A 3 -9.57 59.26 -15.28
N ASP A 4 -10.76 59.39 -14.71
CA ASP A 4 -11.20 58.79 -13.47
C ASP A 4 -11.34 57.27 -13.55
N ILE A 5 -10.77 56.59 -12.57
CA ILE A 5 -11.00 55.17 -12.28
C ILE A 5 -12.24 55.10 -11.38
N VAL A 6 -13.30 54.51 -11.92
CA VAL A 6 -14.54 54.21 -11.18
C VAL A 6 -14.26 53.10 -10.17
N SER A 7 -14.20 53.48 -8.90
CA SER A 7 -14.16 52.58 -7.75
C SER A 7 -15.58 52.03 -7.48
N CYS A 8 -15.78 50.73 -7.70
CA CYS A 8 -16.97 50.01 -7.24
C CYS A 8 -16.79 49.61 -5.77
N SER A 9 -17.13 50.52 -4.85
CA SER A 9 -17.38 50.19 -3.44
C SER A 9 -18.81 49.67 -3.27
N GLY A 10 -18.97 48.35 -3.43
CA GLY A 10 -20.20 47.62 -3.11
C GLY A 10 -20.16 47.08 -1.68
N LYS A 11 -20.98 47.70 -0.83
CA LYS A 11 -21.29 47.37 0.57
C LYS A 11 -21.20 45.87 0.92
N TYR A 12 -20.14 45.49 1.64
CA TYR A 12 -20.20 44.35 2.55
C TYR A 12 -20.93 44.81 3.82
N LEU A 13 -22.01 44.09 4.15
CA LEU A 13 -22.65 44.21 5.45
C LEU A 13 -21.61 43.87 6.53
N GLU A 14 -21.45 44.79 7.48
CA GLU A 14 -20.66 44.64 8.69
C GLU A 14 -21.21 43.44 9.48
N ALA A 15 -20.58 42.28 9.32
CA ALA A 15 -20.64 41.24 10.33
C ALA A 15 -19.63 41.62 11.40
N GLU A 16 -20.13 41.90 12.61
CA GLU A 16 -19.28 42.20 13.77
C GLU A 16 -18.16 41.15 13.93
N PRO A 17 -16.93 41.55 14.30
CA PRO A 17 -15.88 40.60 14.60
C PRO A 17 -16.28 39.80 15.84
N LYS A 18 -16.72 38.56 15.62
CA LYS A 18 -16.98 37.60 16.70
C LYS A 18 -15.69 37.41 17.50
N LYS A 19 -15.82 37.59 18.82
CA LYS A 19 -14.75 37.46 19.79
C LYS A 19 -14.08 36.08 19.66
N CYS A 20 -12.76 36.12 19.56
CA CYS A 20 -11.87 34.97 19.71
C CYS A 20 -12.09 34.36 21.11
N GLY A 21 -12.84 33.26 21.21
CA GLY A 21 -13.10 32.62 22.52
C GLY A 21 -14.29 31.64 22.58
N GLU A 22 -15.18 31.61 21.60
CA GLU A 22 -16.19 30.54 21.51
C GLU A 22 -15.66 29.44 20.58
N GLN A 23 -15.08 28.40 21.19
CA GLN A 23 -14.73 27.16 20.51
C GLN A 23 -16.01 26.53 19.97
N TYR A 24 -16.04 26.29 18.67
CA TYR A 24 -17.07 25.48 18.03
C TYR A 24 -17.12 24.12 18.73
N ASP A 25 -18.25 23.82 19.38
CA ASP A 25 -18.68 22.44 19.57
C ASP A 25 -18.89 21.88 18.15
N GLU A 26 -17.90 21.13 17.65
CA GLU A 26 -17.99 20.40 16.39
C GLU A 26 -19.00 19.26 16.55
N ASP A 27 -20.28 19.61 16.51
CA ASP A 27 -21.37 18.66 16.36
C ASP A 27 -21.15 17.83 15.09
N ASP A 28 -21.33 16.51 15.21
CA ASP A 28 -21.35 15.52 14.15
C ASP A 28 -22.35 15.89 13.05
N VAL A 29 -21.98 16.77 12.10
CA VAL A 29 -22.80 17.02 10.92
C VAL A 29 -22.69 15.79 10.03
N PRO A 30 -23.79 15.03 9.85
CA PRO A 30 -23.77 13.89 8.95
C PRO A 30 -23.44 14.38 7.53
N LEU A 31 -22.62 13.63 6.79
CA LEU A 31 -22.45 13.87 5.36
C LEU A 31 -23.85 13.90 4.72
N SER A 32 -24.05 14.81 3.77
CA SER A 32 -25.33 15.10 3.15
C SER A 32 -25.12 15.18 1.64
N ALA A 33 -26.20 15.30 0.88
CA ALA A 33 -26.07 15.57 -0.56
C ALA A 33 -25.32 16.88 -0.85
N ALA A 34 -25.26 17.81 0.13
CA ALA A 34 -24.50 19.05 0.02
C ALA A 34 -22.97 18.81 0.07
N ASP A 35 -22.51 17.67 0.58
CA ASP A 35 -21.08 17.35 0.74
C ASP A 35 -20.46 16.66 -0.49
N ARG A 36 -21.23 16.49 -1.56
CA ARG A 36 -20.72 16.05 -2.86
C ARG A 36 -19.74 17.07 -3.41
N ILE A 37 -18.64 16.61 -4.00
CA ILE A 37 -17.62 17.50 -4.60
C ILE A 37 -18.25 18.41 -5.66
N SER A 38 -19.17 17.88 -6.47
CA SER A 38 -19.85 18.69 -7.50
C SER A 38 -20.78 19.75 -6.93
N VAL A 39 -21.10 19.69 -5.64
CA VAL A 39 -21.97 20.64 -4.93
C VAL A 39 -21.12 21.60 -4.10
N VAL A 40 -20.18 21.09 -3.30
CA VAL A 40 -19.27 21.90 -2.49
C VAL A 40 -18.39 22.81 -3.37
N PHE A 41 -17.89 22.27 -4.47
CA PHE A 41 -17.01 22.97 -5.42
C PHE A 41 -17.70 23.16 -6.77
N GLU A 42 -18.96 23.60 -6.76
CA GLU A 42 -19.81 23.68 -7.96
C GLU A 42 -19.12 24.44 -9.12
N GLU A 43 -18.53 25.61 -8.84
CA GLU A 43 -17.88 26.44 -9.84
C GLU A 43 -16.65 25.75 -10.45
N GLN A 44 -15.73 25.26 -9.62
CA GLN A 44 -14.52 24.57 -10.07
C GLN A 44 -14.87 23.28 -10.82
N PHE A 45 -15.88 22.54 -10.34
CA PHE A 45 -16.34 21.31 -10.97
C PHE A 45 -16.94 21.57 -12.36
N ARG A 46 -17.78 22.60 -12.49
CA ARG A 46 -18.33 23.04 -13.79
C ARG A 46 -17.20 23.44 -14.74
N ARG A 47 -16.26 24.27 -14.27
CA ARG A 47 -15.09 24.69 -15.05
C ARG A 47 -14.23 23.51 -15.52
N TYR A 48 -14.00 22.52 -14.65
CA TYR A 48 -13.32 21.28 -15.02
C TYR A 48 -14.04 20.54 -16.14
N CYS A 49 -15.37 20.41 -16.03
CA CYS A 49 -16.18 19.77 -17.05
C CYS A 49 -16.11 20.51 -18.39
N ASP A 50 -16.18 21.84 -18.38
CA ASP A 50 -16.09 22.67 -19.58
C ASP A 50 -14.75 22.53 -20.31
N LEU A 51 -13.65 22.43 -19.56
CA LEU A 51 -12.31 22.29 -20.13
C LEU A 51 -12.04 20.87 -20.64
N PHE A 52 -12.39 19.85 -19.88
CA PHE A 52 -11.91 18.49 -20.12
C PHE A 52 -12.97 17.51 -20.60
N ILE A 53 -14.26 17.84 -20.48
CA ILE A 53 -15.36 16.91 -20.74
C ILE A 53 -16.30 17.38 -21.85
N THR A 54 -16.68 18.66 -21.89
CA THR A 54 -17.75 19.19 -22.75
C THR A 54 -17.61 18.84 -24.24
N TYR A 55 -16.38 18.82 -24.77
CA TYR A 55 -16.11 18.54 -26.19
C TYR A 55 -15.93 17.05 -26.54
N TYR A 56 -16.09 16.15 -25.56
CA TYR A 56 -15.96 14.71 -25.81
C TYR A 56 -17.16 14.14 -26.58
N LYS A 57 -16.93 13.03 -27.29
CA LYS A 57 -17.96 12.36 -28.08
C LYS A 57 -18.97 11.66 -27.16
N ARG A 58 -20.21 12.15 -27.11
CA ARG A 58 -21.33 11.62 -26.27
C ARG A 58 -21.74 10.15 -26.52
N THR A 59 -21.08 9.43 -27.43
CA THR A 59 -21.34 8.00 -27.66
C THR A 59 -20.81 7.14 -26.52
N PRO A 60 -21.32 5.91 -26.33
CA PRO A 60 -20.79 4.98 -25.35
C PRO A 60 -19.27 4.85 -25.41
N HIS A 61 -18.61 4.91 -24.26
CA HIS A 61 -17.17 5.17 -24.15
C HIS A 61 -16.48 4.16 -23.24
N HIS A 62 -15.15 4.24 -23.26
CA HIS A 62 -14.25 3.35 -22.55
C HIS A 62 -13.73 4.05 -21.29
N THR A 63 -14.39 3.87 -20.14
CA THR A 63 -13.75 4.24 -18.85
C THR A 63 -12.65 3.23 -18.52
N ARG A 64 -11.61 3.61 -17.77
CA ARG A 64 -10.56 2.66 -17.33
C ARG A 64 -10.24 2.90 -15.87
N CYS A 65 -10.68 2.01 -14.99
CA CYS A 65 -10.51 2.19 -13.54
C CYS A 65 -9.15 1.69 -13.04
N GLY A 66 -8.05 2.19 -13.58
CA GLY A 66 -6.68 1.86 -13.17
C GLY A 66 -5.74 1.46 -14.30
N TYR A 67 -4.44 1.64 -14.07
CA TYR A 67 -3.37 1.41 -15.06
C TYR A 67 -3.31 -0.03 -15.58
N ASP A 68 -3.59 -1.04 -14.77
CA ASP A 68 -3.50 -2.45 -15.22
C ASP A 68 -4.83 -3.04 -15.66
N ARG A 69 -5.93 -2.31 -15.49
CA ARG A 69 -7.23 -2.82 -15.96
C ARG A 69 -7.33 -2.51 -17.44
N PRO A 70 -7.82 -3.45 -18.28
CA PRO A 70 -8.28 -3.07 -19.60
C PRO A 70 -9.30 -1.95 -19.43
N PHE A 71 -9.51 -1.14 -20.47
CA PHE A 71 -10.71 -0.32 -20.54
C PHE A 71 -11.91 -1.19 -20.11
N TYR A 72 -12.85 -0.61 -19.35
CA TYR A 72 -14.15 -1.22 -19.03
C TYR A 72 -14.92 -1.44 -20.34
N GLN A 73 -14.46 -2.42 -21.11
CA GLN A 73 -15.17 -3.09 -22.19
C GLN A 73 -16.05 -4.21 -21.62
N LYS A 74 -15.88 -4.56 -20.33
CA LYS A 74 -16.35 -5.83 -19.78
C LYS A 74 -17.58 -5.80 -18.88
N ASN A 75 -18.07 -4.63 -18.47
CA ASN A 75 -19.40 -4.58 -17.87
C ASN A 75 -20.45 -4.47 -18.98
N TYR A 76 -20.59 -5.55 -19.74
CA TYR A 76 -21.81 -5.79 -20.50
C TYR A 76 -22.96 -5.78 -19.49
N ARG A 77 -23.95 -4.89 -19.67
CA ARG A 77 -25.22 -5.09 -18.97
C ARG A 77 -25.76 -6.47 -19.39
N LYS A 78 -26.14 -7.32 -18.42
CA LYS A 78 -26.97 -8.50 -18.71
C LYS A 78 -28.31 -8.00 -19.30
N GLY A 79 -28.80 -8.63 -20.37
CA GLY A 79 -30.08 -8.26 -21.04
C GLY A 79 -29.92 -7.66 -22.43
N GLY A 80 -30.96 -7.03 -22.99
CA GLY A 80 -31.02 -6.57 -24.40
C GLY A 80 -30.02 -5.49 -24.85
N ARG A 81 -29.04 -5.11 -24.02
CA ARG A 81 -27.93 -4.21 -24.36
C ARG A 81 -26.54 -4.87 -24.22
N ILE A 82 -26.48 -6.20 -24.33
CA ILE A 82 -25.22 -6.95 -24.42
C ILE A 82 -24.35 -6.37 -25.54
N GLY A 83 -23.09 -6.11 -25.25
CA GLY A 83 -22.12 -5.57 -26.22
C GLY A 83 -21.94 -4.05 -26.22
N GLN A 84 -22.83 -3.27 -25.59
CA GLN A 84 -22.78 -1.80 -25.68
C GLN A 84 -22.05 -1.18 -24.48
N PRO A 85 -21.12 -0.22 -24.69
CA PRO A 85 -20.48 0.51 -23.59
C PRO A 85 -21.52 1.31 -22.79
N ILE A 86 -21.17 1.70 -21.56
CA ILE A 86 -22.01 2.61 -20.76
C ILE A 86 -21.84 4.02 -21.36
N PRO A 87 -22.93 4.77 -21.66
CA PRO A 87 -22.82 6.19 -21.99
C PRO A 87 -22.56 7.02 -20.71
N LEU A 88 -21.74 8.09 -20.77
CA LEU A 88 -21.58 9.00 -19.60
C LEU A 88 -22.82 9.86 -19.38
N VAL A 89 -23.65 9.98 -20.41
CA VAL A 89 -24.92 10.70 -20.38
C VAL A 89 -26.00 9.64 -20.42
N ASP A 90 -26.64 9.41 -19.27
CA ASP A 90 -27.39 8.18 -19.01
C ASP A 90 -28.84 8.24 -19.53
N SER A 91 -29.29 9.40 -20.00
CA SER A 91 -30.68 9.62 -20.36
C SER A 91 -30.88 10.48 -21.62
N PRO A 92 -31.93 10.21 -22.41
CA PRO A 92 -32.35 11.07 -23.54
C PRO A 92 -32.71 12.50 -23.12
N ASP A 93 -33.04 12.71 -21.84
CA ASP A 93 -33.32 14.03 -21.25
C ASP A 93 -32.06 14.87 -20.97
N GLY A 94 -30.87 14.29 -21.16
CA GLY A 94 -29.59 14.99 -20.95
C GLY A 94 -29.10 15.02 -19.51
N SER A 95 -29.65 14.21 -18.59
CA SER A 95 -29.14 14.14 -17.22
C SER A 95 -27.66 13.72 -17.19
N TRP A 96 -26.88 14.49 -16.44
CA TRP A 96 -25.44 14.30 -16.30
C TRP A 96 -25.06 13.41 -15.11
N THR A 97 -26.02 12.75 -14.46
CA THR A 97 -25.79 12.06 -13.17
C THR A 97 -24.63 11.06 -13.20
N VAL A 98 -24.54 10.23 -14.25
CA VAL A 98 -23.43 9.27 -14.40
C VAL A 98 -22.12 9.95 -14.74
N LEU A 99 -22.15 11.03 -15.53
CA LEU A 99 -20.96 11.82 -15.75
C LEU A 99 -20.47 12.43 -14.44
N THR A 100 -21.36 13.10 -13.69
CA THR A 100 -21.04 13.75 -12.43
C THR A 100 -20.41 12.74 -11.47
N ASP A 101 -21.06 11.60 -11.25
CA ASP A 101 -20.52 10.52 -10.40
C ASP A 101 -19.12 10.05 -10.88
N THR A 102 -18.95 9.88 -12.19
CA THR A 102 -17.68 9.44 -12.78
C THR A 102 -16.57 10.48 -12.64
N VAL A 103 -16.88 11.76 -12.80
CA VAL A 103 -15.92 12.86 -12.70
C VAL A 103 -15.55 13.09 -11.24
N GLU A 104 -16.51 13.13 -10.32
CA GLU A 104 -16.23 13.21 -8.87
C GLU A 104 -15.28 12.11 -8.43
N LYS A 105 -15.58 10.87 -8.85
CA LYS A 105 -14.76 9.70 -8.56
C LYS A 105 -13.35 9.78 -9.14
N HIS A 106 -13.16 10.46 -10.28
CA HIS A 106 -11.85 10.70 -10.89
C HIS A 106 -11.07 11.79 -10.15
N LEU A 107 -11.72 12.88 -9.81
CA LEU A 107 -11.12 14.04 -9.15
C LEU A 107 -10.71 13.72 -7.72
N ASP A 108 -11.60 13.10 -6.93
CA ASP A 108 -11.32 12.65 -5.58
C ASP A 108 -12.11 11.37 -5.26
N TYR A 109 -11.43 10.24 -5.49
CA TYR A 109 -11.98 8.91 -5.24
C TYR A 109 -12.33 8.68 -3.76
N HIS A 110 -11.56 9.22 -2.83
CA HIS A 110 -11.74 8.97 -1.40
C HIS A 110 -12.96 9.68 -0.86
N GLN A 111 -13.14 10.96 -1.17
CA GLN A 111 -14.34 11.70 -0.80
C GLN A 111 -15.58 11.11 -1.48
N TRP A 112 -15.49 10.72 -2.76
CA TRP A 112 -16.57 10.01 -3.45
C TRP A 112 -16.93 8.68 -2.78
N LEU A 113 -15.92 7.90 -2.36
CA LEU A 113 -16.11 6.61 -1.68
C LEU A 113 -16.79 6.79 -0.32
N ASP A 114 -16.36 7.80 0.45
CA ASP A 114 -16.94 8.13 1.75
C ASP A 114 -18.40 8.56 1.60
N TYR A 115 -18.72 9.45 0.66
CA TYR A 115 -20.09 9.84 0.33
C TYR A 115 -20.94 8.65 -0.09
N THR A 116 -20.47 7.84 -1.04
CA THR A 116 -21.19 6.66 -1.54
C THR A 116 -21.48 5.65 -0.41
N THR A 117 -20.49 5.42 0.46
CA THR A 117 -20.63 4.52 1.61
C THR A 117 -21.57 5.10 2.65
N TYR A 118 -21.58 6.43 2.81
CA TYR A 118 -22.48 7.12 3.72
C TYR A 118 -23.94 6.99 3.26
N THR A 119 -24.25 7.19 1.99
CA THR A 119 -25.61 7.08 1.43
C THR A 119 -26.10 5.63 1.27
N GLY A 120 -25.46 4.65 1.93
CA GLY A 120 -25.81 3.23 1.87
C GLY A 120 -25.43 2.55 0.55
N GLY A 121 -24.69 3.22 -0.32
CA GLY A 121 -24.14 2.64 -1.54
C GLY A 121 -23.11 1.57 -1.22
N LYS A 122 -23.11 0.49 -2.01
CA LYS A 122 -22.07 -0.55 -1.96
C LYS A 122 -21.09 -0.28 -3.10
N PRO A 123 -19.96 0.42 -2.84
CA PRO A 123 -18.98 0.66 -3.89
C PRO A 123 -18.51 -0.68 -4.45
N ALA A 124 -18.55 -0.82 -5.78
CA ALA A 124 -18.12 -2.05 -6.45
C ALA A 124 -16.59 -2.29 -6.39
N PHE A 125 -15.85 -1.35 -5.80
CA PHE A 125 -14.39 -1.29 -5.77
C PHE A 125 -13.89 -1.55 -4.36
N ARG A 126 -12.70 -2.15 -4.26
CA ARG A 126 -12.08 -2.48 -2.97
C ARG A 126 -11.37 -1.26 -2.41
N GLU A 127 -11.18 -1.23 -1.10
CA GLU A 127 -10.28 -0.29 -0.44
C GLU A 127 -8.87 -0.41 -1.06
N GLY A 128 -8.29 0.72 -1.48
CA GLY A 128 -7.03 0.78 -2.24
C GLY A 128 -7.14 0.63 -3.76
N ASP A 129 -8.35 0.54 -4.32
CA ASP A 129 -8.56 0.74 -5.77
C ASP A 129 -8.51 2.25 -6.09
N HIS A 130 -7.74 2.64 -7.11
CA HIS A 130 -7.76 4.00 -7.65
C HIS A 130 -8.65 4.07 -8.88
N PHE A 131 -9.27 5.23 -9.12
CA PHE A 131 -10.09 5.48 -10.30
C PHE A 131 -9.54 6.66 -11.08
N TRP A 132 -9.44 6.50 -12.40
CA TRP A 132 -9.17 7.62 -13.29
C TRP A 132 -10.05 7.54 -14.52
N LEU A 133 -10.41 8.70 -15.06
CA LEU A 133 -11.26 8.84 -16.23
C LEU A 133 -10.39 8.99 -17.47
N GLY A 134 -10.40 7.99 -18.34
CA GLY A 134 -9.79 8.06 -19.67
C GLY A 134 -10.87 8.29 -20.72
N LEU A 135 -10.67 9.25 -21.62
CA LEU A 135 -11.61 9.56 -22.69
C LEU A 135 -10.91 9.59 -24.05
N HIS A 136 -11.62 9.13 -25.09
CA HIS A 136 -11.23 9.34 -26.47
C HIS A 136 -11.27 10.82 -26.83
N ALA A 137 -10.45 11.19 -27.81
CA ALA A 137 -10.48 12.53 -28.40
C ALA A 137 -11.89 12.89 -28.94
N GLY A 138 -12.30 14.13 -28.69
CA GLY A 138 -13.50 14.72 -29.30
C GLY A 138 -13.29 15.06 -30.78
N LYS A 139 -14.18 15.91 -31.33
CA LYS A 139 -13.92 16.56 -32.63
C LYS A 139 -12.97 17.76 -32.49
N SER A 140 -13.06 18.41 -31.33
CA SER A 140 -12.28 19.61 -30.99
C SER A 140 -11.72 19.52 -29.58
N THR A 141 -10.68 20.30 -29.31
CA THR A 141 -10.03 20.41 -28.00
C THR A 141 -9.56 21.84 -27.74
N SER A 142 -9.51 22.23 -26.47
CA SER A 142 -8.92 23.48 -25.97
C SER A 142 -7.54 23.27 -25.34
N TYR A 143 -7.00 22.06 -25.44
CA TYR A 143 -5.65 21.75 -24.96
C TYR A 143 -4.99 20.63 -25.77
N THR A 144 -3.67 20.58 -25.69
CA THR A 144 -2.85 19.45 -26.12
C THR A 144 -1.94 19.00 -24.99
N THR A 145 -1.59 17.72 -24.98
CA THR A 145 -0.69 17.13 -23.98
C THR A 145 0.42 16.40 -24.71
N ILE A 146 1.67 16.67 -24.37
CA ILE A 146 2.79 15.80 -24.72
C ILE A 146 2.89 14.77 -23.60
N ASP A 147 2.85 13.49 -23.96
CA ASP A 147 2.88 12.37 -23.02
C ASP A 147 4.29 11.80 -22.94
N LEU A 148 5.03 12.24 -21.94
CA LEU A 148 6.38 11.79 -21.63
C LEU A 148 6.28 10.64 -20.62
N ASP A 149 5.78 9.50 -21.06
CA ASP A 149 5.67 8.32 -20.20
C ASP A 149 7.00 7.55 -20.14
N ASN A 150 7.43 7.21 -18.92
CA ASN A 150 8.48 6.23 -18.71
C ASN A 150 7.87 4.84 -18.46
N HIS A 151 8.01 3.95 -19.44
CA HIS A 151 7.54 2.56 -19.34
C HIS A 151 8.58 1.59 -18.76
N ARG A 152 9.76 2.07 -18.37
CA ARG A 152 10.82 1.20 -17.81
C ARG A 152 10.60 1.00 -16.32
N GLN A 153 10.29 -0.23 -15.92
CA GLN A 153 10.09 -0.61 -14.52
C GLN A 153 11.19 -1.53 -14.00
N ILE A 154 11.58 -1.34 -12.74
CA ILE A 154 12.44 -2.23 -11.97
C ILE A 154 11.63 -3.46 -11.53
N ALA A 155 10.46 -3.22 -10.97
CA ALA A 155 9.65 -4.26 -10.34
C ALA A 155 8.18 -3.82 -10.19
N LEU A 156 7.34 -4.76 -9.75
CA LEU A 156 5.99 -4.50 -9.25
C LEU A 156 5.94 -4.81 -7.76
N TYR A 157 5.30 -3.97 -6.97
CA TYR A 157 5.03 -4.21 -5.55
C TYR A 157 3.55 -3.99 -5.22
N ARG A 158 3.06 -4.50 -4.10
CA ARG A 158 1.67 -4.29 -3.69
C ARG A 158 1.63 -3.57 -2.35
N GLY A 159 0.87 -2.48 -2.28
CA GLY A 159 0.57 -1.80 -1.02
C GLY A 159 -0.48 -2.55 -0.19
N GLY A 160 -0.64 -2.14 1.07
CA GLY A 160 -1.70 -2.57 1.98
C GLY A 160 -1.44 -3.89 2.72
N PHE A 161 -2.25 -4.16 3.75
CA PHE A 161 -2.15 -5.38 4.56
C PHE A 161 -2.29 -6.63 3.68
N ASN A 162 -1.43 -7.62 3.93
CA ASN A 162 -1.36 -8.90 3.22
C ASN A 162 -1.05 -8.82 1.70
N ASN A 163 -0.42 -7.75 1.18
CA ASN A 163 -0.18 -7.57 -0.26
C ASN A 163 -1.48 -7.69 -1.09
N THR A 164 -2.61 -7.28 -0.52
CA THR A 164 -3.92 -7.39 -1.18
C THR A 164 -4.20 -6.20 -2.10
N GLY A 165 -3.47 -5.10 -1.92
CA GLY A 165 -3.55 -3.93 -2.78
C GLY A 165 -3.15 -4.23 -4.22
N ARG A 166 -3.42 -3.26 -5.10
CA ARG A 166 -3.04 -3.36 -6.51
C ARG A 166 -1.52 -3.38 -6.67
N PRO A 167 -1.01 -4.07 -7.72
CA PRO A 167 0.37 -3.86 -8.14
C PRO A 167 0.59 -2.37 -8.42
N ARG A 168 1.68 -1.85 -7.90
CA ARG A 168 2.25 -0.55 -8.20
C ARG A 168 3.58 -0.79 -8.89
N VAL A 169 3.90 0.09 -9.81
CA VAL A 169 5.15 0.03 -10.57
C VAL A 169 6.25 0.66 -9.73
N CYS A 170 7.40 0.02 -9.63
CA CYS A 170 8.63 0.66 -9.18
C CYS A 170 9.42 1.06 -10.42
N GLN A 171 9.45 2.35 -10.73
CA GLN A 171 9.98 2.87 -11.98
C GLN A 171 11.51 2.89 -11.98
N TYR A 172 12.07 2.67 -13.17
CA TYR A 172 13.47 2.87 -13.50
C TYR A 172 13.61 4.09 -14.40
N ILE A 173 14.14 5.18 -13.86
CA ILE A 173 14.39 6.40 -14.63
C ILE A 173 15.89 6.49 -14.97
N THR A 174 16.18 6.96 -16.17
CA THR A 174 17.56 7.12 -16.70
C THR A 174 17.88 8.57 -16.99
N LEU A 175 19.17 8.90 -17.07
CA LEU A 175 19.60 10.23 -17.50
C LEU A 175 19.03 10.61 -18.88
N ASP A 176 18.95 9.68 -19.83
CA ASP A 176 18.43 9.94 -21.19
C ASP A 176 16.97 10.37 -21.19
N TYR A 177 16.17 9.87 -20.24
CA TYR A 177 14.79 10.33 -20.06
C TYR A 177 14.76 11.81 -19.62
N PHE A 178 15.65 12.21 -18.71
CA PHE A 178 15.75 13.61 -18.29
C PHE A 178 16.28 14.54 -19.39
N ARG A 179 17.14 14.05 -20.30
CA ARG A 179 17.53 14.79 -21.50
C ARG A 179 16.34 15.00 -22.45
N GLN A 180 15.45 14.02 -22.59
CA GLN A 180 14.20 14.21 -23.35
C GLN A 180 13.28 15.25 -22.69
N ILE A 181 13.15 15.20 -21.36
CA ILE A 181 12.42 16.22 -20.59
C ILE A 181 12.98 17.62 -20.87
N LYS A 182 14.31 17.79 -20.80
CA LYS A 182 14.96 19.07 -21.11
C LYS A 182 14.62 19.56 -22.52
N LYS A 183 14.73 18.70 -23.53
CA LYS A 183 14.39 19.07 -24.91
C LYS A 183 12.96 19.59 -25.03
N VAL A 184 12.00 18.95 -24.35
CA VAL A 184 10.62 19.42 -24.32
C VAL A 184 10.49 20.73 -23.54
N HIS A 185 11.16 20.88 -22.39
CA HIS A 185 11.17 22.10 -21.60
C HIS A 185 11.67 23.31 -22.38
N ASP A 186 12.81 23.18 -23.05
CA ASP A 186 13.43 24.27 -23.81
C ASP A 186 12.58 24.70 -25.03
N HIS A 187 11.89 23.75 -25.69
CA HIS A 187 11.22 24.00 -26.98
C HIS A 187 9.69 24.17 -26.88
N PHE A 188 9.12 23.91 -25.70
CA PHE A 188 7.68 24.05 -25.45
C PHE A 188 7.40 24.92 -24.21
N PRO A 189 7.76 26.22 -24.24
CA PRO A 189 7.52 27.13 -23.13
C PRO A 189 6.03 27.41 -22.92
N GLY A 190 5.67 27.92 -21.75
CA GLY A 190 4.29 28.31 -21.40
C GLY A 190 3.37 27.11 -21.14
N ARG A 191 3.92 25.93 -20.91
CA ARG A 191 3.18 24.70 -20.64
C ARG A 191 3.10 24.39 -19.15
N ILE A 192 2.06 23.66 -18.80
CA ILE A 192 1.80 23.10 -17.46
C ILE A 192 2.42 21.73 -17.41
N TRP A 193 3.15 21.45 -16.34
CA TRP A 193 3.85 20.18 -16.14
C TRP A 193 3.16 19.38 -15.05
N CYS A 194 2.68 18.20 -15.39
CA CYS A 194 1.97 17.35 -14.44
C CYS A 194 2.60 15.96 -14.39
N VAL A 195 2.71 15.39 -13.20
CA VAL A 195 3.31 14.08 -12.98
C VAL A 195 2.33 13.18 -12.23
N SER A 196 2.29 11.91 -12.61
CA SER A 196 1.57 10.89 -11.85
C SER A 196 2.46 10.36 -10.71
N SER A 197 2.08 10.49 -9.45
CA SER A 197 2.84 9.90 -8.34
C SER A 197 2.83 8.36 -8.31
N ASP A 198 1.89 7.72 -9.01
CA ASP A 198 1.79 6.25 -9.07
C ASP A 198 2.68 5.67 -10.19
N SER A 199 2.73 6.33 -11.35
CA SER A 199 3.44 5.84 -12.54
C SER A 199 4.67 6.66 -12.93
N LEU A 200 4.89 7.83 -12.34
CA LEU A 200 5.88 8.84 -12.76
C LEU A 200 5.78 9.25 -14.24
N GLY A 201 4.65 8.95 -14.89
CA GLY A 201 4.32 9.47 -16.21
C GLY A 201 4.11 10.98 -16.16
N LEU A 202 4.60 11.69 -17.19
CA LEU A 202 4.67 13.14 -17.22
C LEU A 202 3.84 13.70 -18.39
N ASP A 203 2.86 14.53 -18.06
CA ASP A 203 1.99 15.22 -19.01
C ASP A 203 2.39 16.69 -19.11
N VAL A 204 2.74 17.13 -20.32
CA VAL A 204 3.13 18.53 -20.60
C VAL A 204 2.06 19.23 -21.44
N ILE A 205 1.23 20.03 -20.78
CA ILE A 205 -0.05 20.51 -21.30
C ILE A 205 0.07 21.94 -21.84
N GLU A 206 -0.34 22.16 -23.08
CA GLU A 206 -0.57 23.50 -23.66
C GLU A 206 -2.07 23.77 -23.71
N ARG A 207 -2.51 24.86 -23.07
CA ARG A 207 -3.85 25.42 -23.23
C ARG A 207 -3.90 26.30 -24.48
N HIS A 208 -4.99 26.23 -25.22
CA HIS A 208 -5.21 27.07 -26.39
C HIS A 208 -6.72 27.25 -26.67
N GLY A 209 -7.07 28.18 -27.57
CA GLY A 209 -8.45 28.30 -28.06
C GLY A 209 -8.94 27.01 -28.73
N LEU A 210 -10.25 26.84 -28.88
CA LEU A 210 -10.83 25.62 -29.44
C LEU A 210 -10.31 25.35 -30.87
N ARG A 211 -9.74 24.16 -31.10
CA ARG A 211 -9.19 23.71 -32.39
C ARG A 211 -9.67 22.29 -32.71
N THR A 212 -9.59 21.88 -33.97
CA THR A 212 -9.81 20.48 -34.33
C THR A 212 -8.71 19.60 -33.73
N VAL A 213 -9.05 18.37 -33.36
CA VAL A 213 -8.10 17.41 -32.77
C VAL A 213 -6.91 17.16 -33.71
N GLU A 214 -7.15 17.08 -35.02
CA GLU A 214 -6.10 16.78 -36.01
C GLU A 214 -5.12 17.93 -36.14
N ALA A 215 -5.61 19.17 -36.22
CA ALA A 215 -4.73 20.34 -36.31
C ALA A 215 -3.86 20.51 -35.05
N SER A 216 -4.45 20.26 -33.87
CA SER A 216 -3.74 20.28 -32.59
C SER A 216 -2.69 19.17 -32.48
N HIS A 217 -3.03 17.94 -32.90
CA HIS A 217 -2.12 16.80 -32.92
C HIS A 217 -0.94 17.03 -33.88
N ASP A 218 -1.23 17.28 -35.17
CA ASP A 218 -0.22 17.45 -36.22
C ASP A 218 0.79 18.56 -35.88
N ARG A 219 0.31 19.69 -35.35
CA ARG A 219 1.18 20.80 -34.93
C ARG A 219 2.16 20.38 -33.84
N THR A 220 1.68 19.61 -32.85
CA THR A 220 2.51 19.18 -31.72
C THR A 220 3.50 18.10 -32.15
N THR A 221 3.04 17.11 -32.92
CA THR A 221 3.89 16.02 -33.45
C THR A 221 5.01 16.56 -34.32
N ARG A 222 4.74 17.46 -35.28
CA ARG A 222 5.80 18.06 -36.13
C ARG A 222 6.86 18.80 -35.32
N ARG A 223 6.46 19.48 -34.23
CA ARG A 223 7.40 20.17 -33.34
C ARG A 223 8.25 19.19 -32.53
N LEU A 224 7.66 18.07 -32.08
CA LEU A 224 8.41 17.00 -31.41
C LEU A 224 9.41 16.34 -32.36
N GLU A 225 9.00 16.08 -33.61
CA GLU A 225 9.88 15.55 -34.65
C GLU A 225 11.06 16.50 -34.94
N ALA A 226 10.81 17.81 -34.97
CA ALA A 226 11.86 18.81 -35.23
C ALA A 226 12.97 18.85 -34.16
N ILE A 227 12.70 18.34 -32.95
CA ILE A 227 13.67 18.24 -31.85
C ILE A 227 14.17 16.80 -31.63
N GLY A 228 13.88 15.89 -32.57
CA GLY A 228 14.33 14.50 -32.57
C GLY A 228 13.52 13.56 -31.66
N LEU A 229 12.28 13.90 -31.31
CA LEU A 229 11.40 13.11 -30.44
C LEU A 229 10.25 12.43 -31.21
N HIS A 230 10.57 11.73 -32.30
CA HIS A 230 9.60 11.10 -33.22
C HIS A 230 8.68 10.03 -32.59
N GLY A 231 9.04 9.51 -31.41
CA GLY A 231 8.28 8.46 -30.71
C GLY A 231 7.41 8.95 -29.56
N VAL A 232 7.45 10.24 -29.22
CA VAL A 232 6.71 10.80 -28.08
C VAL A 232 5.25 11.05 -28.50
N GLU A 233 4.30 10.56 -27.70
CA GLU A 233 2.88 10.70 -28.00
C GLU A 233 2.39 12.13 -27.72
N ALA A 234 1.53 12.64 -28.61
CA ALA A 234 0.90 13.95 -28.47
C ALA A 234 -0.62 13.80 -28.50
N HIS A 235 -1.30 14.08 -27.39
CA HIS A 235 -2.74 14.02 -27.28
C HIS A 235 -3.39 15.39 -27.54
N PRO A 236 -4.64 15.42 -28.02
CA PRO A 236 -5.49 14.27 -28.36
C PRO A 236 -5.04 13.51 -29.62
N MET A 237 -5.23 12.18 -29.62
CA MET A 237 -4.99 11.28 -30.75
C MET A 237 -6.30 10.59 -31.15
N ARG A 238 -6.61 10.51 -32.44
CA ARG A 238 -7.80 9.75 -32.89
C ARG A 238 -7.67 8.27 -32.53
N GLY A 239 -8.75 7.70 -32.00
CA GLY A 239 -8.83 6.26 -31.68
C GLY A 239 -8.07 5.82 -30.43
N ARG A 240 -7.38 6.74 -29.73
CA ARG A 240 -6.73 6.47 -28.45
C ARG A 240 -7.38 7.28 -27.33
N CYS A 241 -7.56 6.64 -26.18
CA CYS A 241 -7.94 7.35 -24.96
C CYS A 241 -6.72 7.97 -24.30
N LYS A 242 -6.92 9.12 -23.65
CA LYS A 242 -5.97 9.68 -22.68
C LYS A 242 -6.68 9.89 -21.35
N ARG A 243 -5.96 9.67 -20.24
CA ARG A 243 -6.39 10.02 -18.90
C ARG A 243 -6.69 11.52 -18.84
N ARG A 244 -7.78 11.93 -18.17
CA ARG A 244 -8.07 13.35 -17.94
C ARG A 244 -7.18 13.91 -16.83
N PRO A 245 -6.76 15.18 -16.94
CA PRO A 245 -5.93 15.82 -15.91
C PRO A 245 -6.60 15.82 -14.52
N PHE A 246 -5.80 16.03 -13.48
CA PHE A 246 -6.23 16.41 -12.12
C PHE A 246 -7.09 15.39 -11.38
N GLY A 247 -6.72 14.11 -11.47
CA GLY A 247 -7.36 13.08 -10.65
C GLY A 247 -6.43 12.53 -9.56
N GLU A 248 -6.88 11.50 -8.86
CA GLU A 248 -6.09 10.83 -7.82
C GLU A 248 -4.68 10.45 -8.31
N HIS A 249 -3.63 10.75 -7.53
CA HIS A 249 -2.20 10.57 -7.90
C HIS A 249 -1.69 11.47 -9.02
N TYR A 250 -2.44 12.47 -9.47
CA TYR A 250 -2.00 13.46 -10.44
C TYR A 250 -1.57 14.73 -9.70
N ARG A 251 -0.37 15.22 -9.99
CA ARG A 251 0.21 16.41 -9.33
C ARG A 251 0.69 17.40 -10.38
N THR A 252 0.51 18.70 -10.14
CA THR A 252 1.08 19.74 -11.00
C THR A 252 2.39 20.26 -10.39
N ILE A 253 3.44 20.29 -11.19
CA ILE A 253 4.75 20.82 -10.80
C ILE A 253 4.76 22.33 -10.98
N THR A 254 5.10 23.05 -9.93
CA THR A 254 5.26 24.51 -9.92
C THR A 254 6.64 24.88 -9.36
N ALA A 255 7.01 26.15 -9.46
CA ALA A 255 8.23 26.65 -8.82
C ALA A 255 8.20 26.51 -7.28
N ALA A 256 6.99 26.53 -6.68
CA ALA A 256 6.81 26.41 -5.23
C ALA A 256 6.73 24.96 -4.74
N GLY A 257 6.67 23.98 -5.64
CA GLY A 257 6.50 22.56 -5.32
C GLY A 257 5.36 21.89 -6.08
N LEU A 258 4.85 20.79 -5.51
CA LEU A 258 3.78 19.98 -6.09
C LEU A 258 2.41 20.43 -5.59
N LEU A 259 1.51 20.77 -6.51
CA LEU A 259 0.09 20.93 -6.22
C LEU A 259 -0.60 19.56 -6.24
N GLU A 260 -1.29 19.22 -5.15
CA GLU A 260 -1.89 17.88 -4.97
C GLU A 260 -3.41 17.86 -5.15
N THR A 261 -4.12 18.92 -4.73
CA THR A 261 -5.57 19.00 -4.87
C THR A 261 -5.95 19.30 -6.31
N TRP A 262 -7.09 18.79 -6.80
CA TRP A 262 -7.50 19.05 -8.17
C TRP A 262 -7.95 20.51 -8.37
N GLN A 263 -8.41 21.17 -7.29
CA GLN A 263 -8.81 22.57 -7.27
C GLN A 263 -7.62 23.48 -7.52
N ASP A 264 -6.54 23.33 -6.74
CA ASP A 264 -5.32 24.14 -6.91
C ASP A 264 -4.69 23.91 -8.28
N GLN A 265 -4.70 22.65 -8.74
CA GLN A 265 -4.21 22.30 -10.07
C GLN A 265 -5.05 22.94 -11.19
N LEU A 266 -6.37 23.04 -11.00
CA LEU A 266 -7.28 23.70 -11.94
C LEU A 266 -7.10 25.22 -11.94
N ASP A 267 -6.92 25.84 -10.78
CA ASP A 267 -6.64 27.27 -10.67
C ASP A 267 -5.30 27.63 -11.33
N HIS A 268 -4.28 26.79 -11.13
CA HIS A 268 -3.01 26.91 -11.82
C HIS A 268 -3.16 26.70 -13.34
N PHE A 269 -4.05 25.82 -13.78
CA PHE A 269 -4.32 25.61 -15.20
C PHE A 269 -4.84 26.86 -15.91
N ASP A 270 -5.60 27.69 -15.20
CA ASP A 270 -6.12 28.94 -15.76
C ASP A 270 -5.04 30.02 -15.91
N ASN A 271 -4.05 30.01 -15.01
CA ASN A 271 -2.95 30.97 -14.98
C ASN A 271 -1.60 30.23 -14.98
N PRO A 272 -1.26 29.53 -16.08
CA PRO A 272 -0.15 28.60 -16.08
C PRO A 272 1.17 29.34 -15.94
N THR A 273 2.03 28.83 -15.06
CA THR A 273 3.42 29.27 -14.95
C THR A 273 4.31 28.06 -15.21
N THR A 274 5.17 28.14 -16.23
CA THR A 274 6.09 27.04 -16.51
C THR A 274 7.13 26.96 -15.39
N PRO A 275 7.26 25.82 -14.69
CA PRO A 275 8.29 25.65 -13.68
C PRO A 275 9.68 25.61 -14.33
N ASP A 276 10.70 26.01 -13.58
CA ASP A 276 12.08 25.83 -14.02
C ASP A 276 12.43 24.34 -14.16
N LEU A 277 13.36 24.01 -15.05
CA LEU A 277 13.75 22.62 -15.30
C LEU A 277 14.22 21.92 -14.01
N ILE A 278 14.92 22.63 -13.12
CA ILE A 278 15.36 22.09 -11.83
C ILE A 278 14.18 21.65 -10.94
N ALA A 279 13.09 22.43 -10.93
CA ALA A 279 11.89 22.10 -10.18
C ALA A 279 11.19 20.85 -10.75
N VAL A 280 11.20 20.69 -12.08
CA VAL A 280 10.72 19.47 -12.75
C VAL A 280 11.56 18.27 -12.35
N VAL A 281 12.90 18.38 -12.42
CA VAL A 281 13.80 17.28 -12.08
C VAL A 281 13.67 16.85 -10.62
N GLU A 282 13.77 17.79 -9.67
CA GLU A 282 13.71 17.46 -8.25
C GLU A 282 12.34 16.92 -7.83
N SER A 283 11.25 17.38 -8.46
CA SER A 283 9.91 16.82 -8.23
C SER A 283 9.84 15.34 -8.64
N ILE A 284 10.37 14.99 -9.81
CA ILE A 284 10.40 13.60 -10.29
C ILE A 284 11.30 12.74 -9.40
N LEU A 285 12.48 13.23 -9.00
CA LEU A 285 13.39 12.50 -8.12
C LEU A 285 12.82 12.30 -6.71
N THR A 286 12.08 13.28 -6.18
CA THR A 286 11.38 13.17 -4.90
C THR A 286 10.32 12.06 -4.96
N LEU A 287 9.45 12.09 -5.97
CA LEU A 287 8.41 11.08 -6.15
C LEU A 287 9.01 9.67 -6.42
N LEU A 288 10.12 9.59 -7.17
CA LEU A 288 10.87 8.35 -7.37
C LEU A 288 11.41 7.79 -6.04
N SER A 289 12.00 8.65 -5.20
CA SER A 289 12.49 8.27 -3.88
C SER A 289 11.37 7.73 -2.99
N ASP A 290 10.19 8.36 -3.01
CA ASP A 290 9.05 7.88 -2.23
C ASP A 290 8.51 6.56 -2.75
N GLN A 291 8.45 6.39 -4.07
CA GLN A 291 8.08 5.12 -4.70
C GLN A 291 9.09 3.99 -4.35
N TRP A 292 10.39 4.31 -4.31
CA TRP A 292 11.44 3.38 -3.89
C TRP A 292 11.34 3.02 -2.41
N ARG A 293 11.13 3.98 -1.50
CA ARG A 293 10.90 3.68 -0.08
C ARG A 293 9.69 2.79 0.12
N ALA A 294 8.61 3.05 -0.60
CA ALA A 294 7.43 2.20 -0.59
C ALA A 294 7.77 0.79 -1.08
N TYR A 295 8.44 0.66 -2.24
CA TYR A 295 8.91 -0.64 -2.75
C TYR A 295 9.75 -1.40 -1.72
N GLU A 296 10.76 -0.76 -1.12
CA GLU A 296 11.64 -1.40 -0.15
C GLU A 296 10.90 -1.88 1.10
N SER A 297 9.92 -1.09 1.57
CA SER A 297 9.06 -1.47 2.69
C SER A 297 8.13 -2.64 2.35
N PHE A 298 7.40 -2.55 1.23
CA PHE A 298 6.35 -3.51 0.86
C PHE A 298 6.91 -4.81 0.27
N ALA A 299 7.91 -4.72 -0.60
CA ALA A 299 8.54 -5.87 -1.24
C ALA A 299 9.63 -6.51 -0.37
N ARG A 300 10.07 -5.83 0.71
CA ARG A 300 11.20 -6.24 1.56
C ARG A 300 12.47 -6.51 0.74
N ALA A 301 12.66 -5.75 -0.33
CA ALA A 301 13.76 -5.89 -1.28
C ALA A 301 14.39 -4.52 -1.49
N LYS A 302 15.73 -4.45 -1.53
CA LYS A 302 16.43 -3.19 -1.78
C LYS A 302 16.37 -2.80 -3.25
N ILE A 303 16.37 -1.51 -3.53
CA ILE A 303 16.63 -1.00 -4.88
C ILE A 303 18.09 -1.30 -5.26
N PRO A 304 18.34 -1.99 -6.40
CA PRO A 304 19.70 -2.26 -6.86
C PRO A 304 20.55 -0.99 -7.01
N ASP A 305 21.84 -1.08 -6.64
CA ASP A 305 22.76 0.06 -6.62
C ASP A 305 22.93 0.73 -7.99
N ILE A 306 22.81 -0.02 -9.09
CA ILE A 306 22.85 0.53 -10.45
C ILE A 306 21.80 1.63 -10.67
N HIS A 307 20.61 1.48 -10.09
CA HIS A 307 19.55 2.49 -10.22
C HIS A 307 19.83 3.71 -9.34
N ARG A 308 20.42 3.52 -8.15
CA ARG A 308 20.89 4.63 -7.30
C ARG A 308 22.03 5.40 -7.97
N GLY A 309 22.90 4.69 -8.68
CA GLY A 309 23.96 5.27 -9.52
C GLY A 309 23.40 6.17 -10.63
N GLU A 310 22.29 5.78 -11.27
CA GLU A 310 21.61 6.65 -12.25
C GLU A 310 21.11 7.96 -11.64
N VAL A 311 20.53 7.91 -10.44
CA VAL A 311 20.11 9.15 -9.72
C VAL A 311 21.31 10.05 -9.41
N ALA A 312 22.45 9.48 -9.02
CA ALA A 312 23.67 10.25 -8.81
C ALA A 312 24.19 10.89 -10.11
N ARG A 313 24.10 10.18 -11.25
CA ARG A 313 24.44 10.73 -12.57
C ARG A 313 23.50 11.87 -12.96
N ILE A 314 22.20 11.74 -12.68
CA ILE A 314 21.21 12.80 -12.92
C ILE A 314 21.53 14.03 -12.07
N ARG A 315 21.80 13.87 -10.77
CA ARG A 315 22.16 15.00 -9.89
C ARG A 315 23.40 15.72 -10.38
N ARG A 316 24.46 15.00 -10.77
CA ARG A 316 25.65 15.60 -11.37
C ARG A 316 25.32 16.40 -12.64
N TRP A 317 24.46 15.86 -13.50
CA TRP A 317 24.02 16.56 -14.70
C TRP A 317 23.22 17.84 -14.39
N VAL A 318 22.45 17.87 -13.28
CA VAL A 318 21.83 19.10 -12.76
C VAL A 318 22.88 20.08 -12.27
N ASP A 319 23.85 19.61 -11.46
CA ASP A 319 24.93 20.44 -10.90
C ASP A 319 25.81 21.07 -12.00
N ASP A 320 26.00 20.36 -13.11
CA ASP A 320 26.74 20.83 -14.29
C ASP A 320 25.94 21.83 -15.15
N GLY A 321 24.73 22.22 -14.74
CA GLY A 321 23.89 23.19 -15.45
C GLY A 321 23.17 22.61 -16.67
N PHE A 322 22.81 21.32 -16.64
CA PHE A 322 22.06 20.63 -17.69
C PHE A 322 22.73 20.65 -19.08
N PRO A 323 24.00 20.21 -19.24
CA PRO A 323 24.66 20.24 -20.54
C PRO A 323 23.93 19.38 -21.57
N ASP A 324 23.84 19.88 -22.81
CA ASP A 324 23.37 19.11 -23.96
C ASP A 324 24.43 18.08 -24.39
N GLU A 325 24.01 16.85 -24.66
CA GLU A 325 24.90 15.72 -24.98
C GLU A 325 25.80 15.93 -26.20
N ASP A 326 25.44 16.87 -27.08
CA ASP A 326 26.19 17.13 -28.31
C ASP A 326 27.56 17.79 -28.07
N ARG A 327 27.86 18.18 -26.82
CA ARG A 327 29.23 18.43 -26.39
C ARG A 327 29.88 17.14 -25.91
N VAL A 328 30.04 16.18 -26.81
CA VAL A 328 30.98 15.08 -26.57
C VAL A 328 32.35 15.71 -26.36
N ILE A 329 32.80 15.67 -25.11
CA ILE A 329 34.17 15.93 -24.72
C ILE A 329 35.01 14.85 -25.43
N VAL A 330 35.51 15.17 -26.62
CA VAL A 330 36.53 14.39 -27.34
C VAL A 330 37.87 14.37 -26.57
N GLY A 331 37.96 15.00 -25.39
CA GLY A 331 39.22 15.23 -24.68
C GLY A 331 39.55 14.34 -23.47
N LEU A 332 38.70 13.42 -22.99
CA LEU A 332 38.91 12.80 -21.66
C LEU A 332 38.93 11.27 -21.56
N GLN A 333 39.02 10.52 -22.68
CA GLN A 333 39.00 9.05 -22.62
C GLN A 333 40.35 8.32 -22.61
N SER A 334 41.51 8.96 -22.49
CA SER A 334 42.79 8.21 -22.49
C SER A 334 43.60 8.17 -21.18
N SER A 335 43.31 8.99 -20.15
CA SER A 335 44.21 9.08 -18.98
C SER A 335 43.62 8.72 -17.61
N SER A 336 42.29 8.73 -17.41
CA SER A 336 41.71 8.57 -16.06
C SER A 336 41.48 7.12 -15.61
N LEU A 337 41.21 6.19 -16.54
CA LEU A 337 40.96 4.78 -16.21
C LEU A 337 42.22 3.99 -15.82
N ALA A 338 43.42 4.52 -16.09
CA ALA A 338 44.68 3.89 -15.68
C ALA A 338 45.02 4.13 -14.20
N SER A 339 44.53 5.22 -13.57
CA SER A 339 44.90 5.53 -12.17
C SER A 339 44.08 4.76 -11.14
N LEU A 340 42.80 4.47 -11.43
CA LEU A 340 41.91 3.77 -10.49
C LEU A 340 42.21 2.25 -10.37
N ALA A 341 43.01 1.69 -11.28
CA ALA A 341 43.47 0.31 -11.19
C ALA A 341 44.75 0.15 -10.34
N ALA A 342 45.51 1.23 -10.10
CA ALA A 342 46.76 1.18 -9.34
C ALA A 342 46.52 1.21 -7.81
N ASP A 343 45.50 1.93 -7.35
CA ASP A 343 45.25 2.12 -5.91
C ASP A 343 44.55 0.93 -5.24
N ALA A 344 43.94 0.03 -6.02
CA ALA A 344 43.25 -1.15 -5.49
C ALA A 344 44.20 -2.32 -5.10
N VAL A 345 45.51 -2.22 -5.39
CA VAL A 345 46.49 -3.28 -5.13
C VAL A 345 47.37 -2.99 -3.89
N ALA A 346 47.30 -1.79 -3.31
CA ALA A 346 48.18 -1.38 -2.21
C ALA A 346 47.60 -1.60 -0.78
N ALA A 347 46.36 -2.07 -0.63
CA ALA A 347 45.64 -2.05 0.65
C ALA A 347 45.53 -3.42 1.37
N THR A 348 46.48 -4.33 1.18
CA THR A 348 46.53 -5.60 1.94
C THR A 348 47.94 -5.90 2.47
N GLY A 349 48.26 -5.36 3.65
CA GLY A 349 49.40 -5.83 4.43
C GLY A 349 49.63 -5.04 5.73
N GLY A 350 49.57 -5.72 6.88
CA GLY A 350 50.28 -5.28 8.09
C GLY A 350 49.52 -5.38 9.42
N ASN A 351 49.82 -6.45 10.16
CA ASN A 351 49.43 -6.77 11.55
C ASN A 351 49.88 -5.76 12.62
N GLY A 352 49.19 -5.74 13.77
CA GLY A 352 49.84 -6.15 15.03
C GLY A 352 49.90 -5.16 16.23
N HIS A 353 49.34 -5.66 17.35
CA HIS A 353 49.76 -5.51 18.76
C HIS A 353 49.22 -4.40 19.71
N ASP A 354 48.69 -4.94 20.83
CA ASP A 354 48.77 -4.57 22.26
C ASP A 354 47.92 -3.48 22.93
N SER A 355 47.21 -3.93 23.97
CA SER A 355 46.62 -3.16 25.09
C SER A 355 47.71 -2.69 26.08
N PRO A 356 47.42 -1.76 27.02
CA PRO A 356 46.85 -2.20 28.30
C PRO A 356 45.88 -1.22 29.01
N LEU A 357 45.27 -1.77 30.06
CA LEU A 357 44.42 -1.22 31.12
C LEU A 357 44.97 0.00 31.88
N SER A 358 44.04 0.89 32.29
CA SER A 358 43.84 1.48 33.65
C SER A 358 42.87 2.65 33.48
N GLY A 359 41.72 2.79 34.17
CA GLY A 359 41.50 2.82 35.61
C GLY A 359 41.20 4.27 36.00
N LEU A 360 40.01 4.57 36.55
CA LEU A 360 39.80 5.60 37.60
C LEU A 360 38.33 5.67 38.05
N SER A 361 38.20 5.60 39.38
CA SER A 361 37.03 5.76 40.24
C SER A 361 36.64 7.23 40.45
N GLY A 362 35.39 7.50 40.82
CA GLY A 362 34.99 8.77 41.43
C GLY A 362 33.49 8.85 41.76
N ALA A 363 33.18 8.94 43.05
CA ALA A 363 31.85 8.91 43.66
C ALA A 363 31.10 10.26 43.63
N SER A 364 29.78 10.26 43.85
CA SER A 364 29.16 11.02 44.95
C SER A 364 27.67 10.73 45.12
N ALA A 365 27.25 10.64 46.38
CA ALA A 365 25.91 10.40 46.88
C ALA A 365 25.00 11.64 46.83
N GLY A 366 23.69 11.41 46.92
CA GLY A 366 22.69 12.46 47.19
C GLY A 366 21.30 11.84 47.34
N GLY A 367 20.93 11.50 48.58
CA GLY A 367 19.60 11.03 48.92
C GLY A 367 18.58 12.16 49.02
N ASN A 368 17.32 11.86 48.73
CA ASN A 368 16.17 12.60 49.23
C ASN A 368 14.96 11.68 49.35
N THR A 369 14.30 11.77 50.50
CA THR A 369 13.24 10.89 51.00
C THR A 369 11.93 11.67 51.03
N ILE A 370 10.89 11.26 50.30
CA ILE A 370 9.47 11.68 50.50
C ILE A 370 8.54 10.49 50.05
N PRO A 371 7.23 10.39 50.40
CA PRO A 371 6.68 9.29 51.17
C PRO A 371 5.82 8.28 50.38
N SER A 372 5.69 7.11 50.99
CA SER A 372 5.04 5.88 50.51
C SER A 372 3.51 5.92 50.47
N TYR A 373 2.92 5.61 49.30
CA TYR A 373 1.52 5.13 49.16
C TYR A 373 1.34 3.84 48.34
N LEU A 374 2.41 3.08 48.02
CA LEU A 374 2.31 1.85 47.20
C LEU A 374 2.75 0.55 47.91
N SER A 375 2.82 0.54 49.24
CA SER A 375 3.35 -0.59 50.02
C SER A 375 2.35 -1.75 50.24
N SER A 376 1.85 -2.38 49.17
CA SER A 376 1.28 -3.75 49.30
C SER A 376 1.28 -4.58 48.00
N TYR A 377 2.44 -4.70 47.33
CA TYR A 377 2.64 -5.78 46.35
C TYR A 377 3.75 -6.73 46.83
N LYS A 378 3.34 -7.88 47.38
CA LYS A 378 4.25 -9.00 47.66
C LYS A 378 4.69 -9.62 46.33
N MET A 379 5.91 -9.30 45.89
CA MET A 379 6.55 -10.00 44.79
C MET A 379 6.85 -11.44 45.20
N THR A 380 6.24 -12.40 44.50
CA THR A 380 6.59 -13.81 44.59
C THR A 380 7.71 -14.06 43.60
N ASN A 381 8.86 -14.55 44.09
CA ASN A 381 10.00 -14.94 43.26
C ASN A 381 9.55 -15.97 42.21
N LYS A 382 9.44 -15.54 40.94
CA LYS A 382 9.25 -16.43 39.79
C LYS A 382 10.59 -16.65 39.11
N GLU A 383 10.90 -17.92 38.85
CA GLU A 383 12.08 -18.33 38.10
C GLU A 383 12.12 -17.67 36.70
N PRO A 384 13.34 -17.35 36.19
CA PRO A 384 13.51 -16.72 34.89
C PRO A 384 13.03 -17.65 33.76
N ARG A 385 12.01 -17.22 33.03
CA ARG A 385 11.50 -17.93 31.84
C ARG A 385 12.54 -17.90 30.70
N PRO A 386 12.64 -18.97 29.89
CA PRO A 386 13.53 -19.00 28.73
C PRO A 386 13.16 -17.90 27.73
N ARG A 387 14.17 -17.15 27.25
CA ARG A 387 14.02 -16.07 26.27
C ARG A 387 13.55 -16.62 24.92
N ALA A 388 12.25 -16.53 24.64
CA ALA A 388 11.75 -16.58 23.27
C ALA A 388 12.37 -15.42 22.48
N THR A 389 12.69 -15.64 21.19
CA THR A 389 13.19 -14.60 20.28
C THR A 389 12.21 -13.42 20.28
N ALA A 390 12.63 -12.30 20.87
CA ALA A 390 11.79 -11.11 21.06
C ALA A 390 11.30 -10.57 19.71
N ALA A 391 9.98 -10.41 19.57
CA ALA A 391 9.40 -9.73 18.42
C ALA A 391 9.43 -8.22 18.67
N SER A 392 10.09 -7.47 17.80
CA SER A 392 10.07 -6.00 17.83
C SER A 392 8.69 -5.49 17.40
N LEU A 393 8.05 -4.65 18.21
CA LEU A 393 6.85 -3.91 17.82
C LEU A 393 7.27 -2.71 16.98
N LEU A 394 7.06 -2.74 15.67
CA LEU A 394 7.42 -1.61 14.81
C LEU A 394 6.22 -0.66 14.71
N LEU A 395 6.49 0.65 14.78
CA LEU A 395 5.46 1.68 14.57
C LEU A 395 4.76 1.52 13.20
N HIS A 396 5.46 0.95 12.23
CA HIS A 396 4.91 0.57 10.94
C HIS A 396 3.69 -0.37 11.07
N ASP A 397 3.67 -1.29 12.04
CA ASP A 397 2.58 -2.25 12.21
C ASP A 397 1.25 -1.57 12.58
N PHE A 398 1.31 -0.37 13.17
CA PHE A 398 0.14 0.44 13.50
C PHE A 398 -0.34 1.34 12.35
N ARG A 399 0.51 1.62 11.35
CA ARG A 399 0.24 2.65 10.33
C ARG A 399 -0.31 2.10 9.01
N MET A 400 -0.52 0.79 8.91
CA MET A 400 -0.74 0.09 7.63
C MET A 400 -2.20 -0.33 7.38
N GLY A 401 -3.15 0.44 7.91
CA GLY A 401 -4.59 0.23 7.74
C GLY A 401 -5.25 -0.65 8.80
N ASP A 402 -4.47 -1.35 9.62
CA ASP A 402 -4.96 -2.28 10.66
C ASP A 402 -4.78 -1.75 12.09
N TRP A 403 -4.66 -0.43 12.24
CA TRP A 403 -4.48 0.21 13.54
C TRP A 403 -5.43 -0.31 14.63
N PRO A 404 -6.76 -0.42 14.41
CA PRO A 404 -7.67 -0.89 15.45
C PRO A 404 -7.37 -2.33 15.92
N LEU A 405 -7.04 -3.22 14.98
CA LEU A 405 -6.73 -4.62 15.28
C LEU A 405 -5.41 -4.75 16.04
N LYS A 406 -4.42 -3.94 15.70
CA LYS A 406 -3.13 -3.95 16.39
C LYS A 406 -3.23 -3.38 17.80
N VAL A 407 -4.00 -2.30 17.98
CA VAL A 407 -4.32 -1.75 19.30
C VAL A 407 -5.03 -2.80 20.16
N GLU A 408 -6.01 -3.52 19.60
CA GLU A 408 -6.68 -4.62 20.31
C GLU A 408 -5.73 -5.76 20.70
N GLU A 409 -4.89 -6.22 19.77
CA GLU A 409 -3.90 -7.27 20.01
C GLU A 409 -2.99 -6.89 21.17
N VAL A 410 -2.44 -5.67 21.15
CA VAL A 410 -1.58 -5.18 22.22
C VAL A 410 -2.34 -5.07 23.54
N ALA A 411 -3.55 -4.52 23.55
CA ALA A 411 -4.37 -4.41 24.76
C ALA A 411 -4.68 -5.77 25.40
N ARG A 412 -4.95 -6.77 24.56
CA ARG A 412 -5.30 -8.14 24.99
C ARG A 412 -4.08 -8.92 25.45
N ASP A 413 -3.03 -8.95 24.63
CA ASP A 413 -1.91 -9.88 24.72
C ASP A 413 -0.68 -9.26 25.42
N GLY A 414 -0.62 -7.94 25.53
CA GLY A 414 0.44 -7.18 26.17
C GLY A 414 1.64 -6.89 25.28
N LEU A 415 2.77 -6.55 25.91
CA LEU A 415 3.99 -6.20 25.18
C LEU A 415 4.58 -7.44 24.48
N PRO A 416 4.96 -7.34 23.19
CA PRO A 416 5.54 -8.45 22.43
C PRO A 416 7.05 -8.64 22.67
N GLY A 417 7.71 -7.65 23.26
CA GLY A 417 9.15 -7.68 23.54
C GLY A 417 9.62 -6.49 24.38
N PRO A 418 10.92 -6.47 24.76
CA PRO A 418 11.55 -5.33 25.45
C PRO A 418 11.49 -4.06 24.59
N ASP A 419 11.60 -2.91 25.25
CA ASP A 419 11.65 -1.57 24.63
C ASP A 419 10.41 -1.19 23.78
N CYS A 420 9.34 -1.97 23.84
CA CYS A 420 8.11 -1.72 23.07
C CYS A 420 7.08 -0.85 23.82
N LEU A 421 7.29 -0.56 25.11
CA LEU A 421 6.30 0.14 25.95
C LEU A 421 5.91 1.51 25.40
N GLN A 422 6.88 2.31 24.96
CA GLN A 422 6.62 3.67 24.50
C GLN A 422 5.72 3.68 23.26
N THR A 423 6.02 2.84 22.27
CA THR A 423 5.23 2.70 21.05
C THR A 423 3.83 2.16 21.36
N ALA A 424 3.74 1.08 22.14
CA ALA A 424 2.47 0.48 22.53
C ALA A 424 1.57 1.48 23.29
N ALA A 425 2.13 2.14 24.32
CA ALA A 425 1.39 3.09 25.14
C ALA A 425 0.92 4.31 24.34
N HIS A 426 1.73 4.80 23.39
CA HIS A 426 1.35 5.94 22.56
C HIS A 426 0.16 5.63 21.63
N GLU A 427 0.13 4.44 21.04
CA GLU A 427 -0.96 4.02 20.17
C GLU A 427 -2.23 3.64 20.95
N LEU A 428 -2.10 3.00 22.12
CA LEU A 428 -3.21 2.80 23.06
C LEU A 428 -3.79 4.13 23.55
N ALA A 429 -2.93 5.10 23.90
CA ALA A 429 -3.35 6.42 24.37
C ALA A 429 -4.19 7.16 23.33
N LYS A 430 -3.78 7.15 22.05
CA LYS A 430 -4.56 7.75 20.95
C LYS A 430 -5.94 7.12 20.82
N TRP A 431 -6.02 5.79 20.83
CA TRP A 431 -7.29 5.09 20.75
C TRP A 431 -8.20 5.43 21.93
N LEU A 432 -7.68 5.32 23.15
CA LEU A 432 -8.46 5.60 24.36
C LEU A 432 -8.92 7.06 24.40
N TYR A 433 -8.04 8.02 24.12
CA TYR A 433 -8.35 9.45 24.24
C TYR A 433 -9.25 9.99 23.11
N TRP A 434 -9.02 9.57 21.87
CA TRP A 434 -9.69 10.14 20.70
C TRP A 434 -10.77 9.23 20.11
N VAL A 435 -10.89 7.97 20.53
CA VAL A 435 -11.88 7.04 19.96
C VAL A 435 -12.80 6.47 21.04
N GLU A 436 -12.28 5.83 22.07
CA GLU A 436 -13.10 5.04 23.01
C GLU A 436 -13.65 5.83 24.20
N LEU A 437 -12.86 6.74 24.77
CA LEU A 437 -13.26 7.60 25.90
C LEU A 437 -13.54 9.04 25.43
N TYR A 438 -13.89 9.21 24.16
CA TYR A 438 -14.12 10.53 23.59
C TYR A 438 -15.30 11.27 24.26
N ASP A 439 -16.29 10.54 24.76
CA ASP A 439 -17.44 11.14 25.44
C ASP A 439 -17.13 11.54 26.89
N THR A 440 -16.00 11.09 27.44
CA THR A 440 -15.54 11.54 28.76
C THR A 440 -15.09 13.01 28.68
N PRO A 441 -15.50 13.87 29.64
CA PRO A 441 -15.08 15.26 29.68
C PRO A 441 -13.56 15.41 29.56
N ARG A 442 -13.09 16.38 28.76
CA ARG A 442 -11.67 16.52 28.40
C ARG A 442 -10.74 16.56 29.63
N GLY A 443 -11.17 17.19 30.73
CA GLY A 443 -10.41 17.26 31.98
C GLY A 443 -10.22 15.90 32.65
N GLU A 444 -11.25 15.06 32.67
CA GLU A 444 -11.23 13.73 33.31
C GLU A 444 -10.64 12.66 32.39
N ARG A 445 -10.73 12.87 31.07
CA ARG A 445 -10.30 11.90 30.06
C ARG A 445 -8.82 11.57 30.14
N ALA A 446 -7.96 12.58 30.32
CA ALA A 446 -6.52 12.37 30.41
C ALA A 446 -6.15 11.48 31.62
N GLU A 447 -6.81 11.69 32.75
CA GLU A 447 -6.60 10.89 33.97
C GLU A 447 -7.08 9.44 33.76
N ALA A 448 -8.28 9.25 33.20
CA ALA A 448 -8.81 7.92 32.89
C ALA A 448 -7.90 7.13 31.92
N VAL A 449 -7.36 7.78 30.88
CA VAL A 449 -6.40 7.16 29.95
C VAL A 449 -5.11 6.79 30.68
N LEU A 450 -4.60 7.66 31.55
CA LEU A 450 -3.38 7.39 32.32
C LEU A 450 -3.55 6.17 33.24
N ASP A 451 -4.69 6.06 33.93
CA ASP A 451 -4.97 4.93 34.83
C ASP A 451 -5.10 3.59 34.07
N LEU A 452 -5.70 3.61 32.88
CA LEU A 452 -5.71 2.45 31.98
C LEU A 452 -4.29 2.07 31.53
N LEU A 453 -3.45 3.03 31.16
CA LEU A 453 -2.08 2.73 30.74
C LEU A 453 -1.21 2.22 31.90
N LYS A 454 -1.41 2.73 33.12
CA LYS A 454 -0.79 2.18 34.34
C LYS A 454 -1.20 0.73 34.56
N THR A 455 -2.50 0.44 34.44
CA THR A 455 -3.04 -0.91 34.53
C THR A 455 -2.44 -1.83 33.46
N PHE A 456 -2.33 -1.35 32.23
CA PHE A 456 -1.70 -2.06 31.13
C PHE A 456 -0.22 -2.37 31.43
N ALA A 457 0.57 -1.38 31.86
CA ALA A 457 1.98 -1.59 32.19
C ALA A 457 2.16 -2.62 33.31
N ALA A 458 1.30 -2.56 34.34
CA ALA A 458 1.35 -3.48 35.48
C ALA A 458 0.92 -4.91 35.13
N THR A 459 -0.12 -5.09 34.31
CA THR A 459 -0.74 -6.42 34.08
C THR A 459 -0.38 -7.06 32.74
N LYS A 460 -0.01 -6.25 31.75
CA LYS A 460 0.28 -6.62 30.36
C LYS A 460 1.71 -6.25 29.93
N GLY A 461 2.56 -5.87 30.88
CA GLY A 461 3.99 -5.64 30.64
C GLY A 461 4.77 -6.90 30.26
N ASN A 462 4.23 -8.09 30.55
CA ASN A 462 4.80 -9.41 30.22
C ASN A 462 6.26 -9.63 30.70
N GLY A 463 6.70 -8.88 31.72
CA GLY A 463 8.09 -8.90 32.20
C GLY A 463 9.09 -8.16 31.29
N TYR A 464 8.60 -7.42 30.28
CA TYR A 464 9.44 -6.68 29.33
C TYR A 464 9.69 -5.23 29.73
N ILE A 465 9.14 -4.77 30.86
CA ILE A 465 9.34 -3.42 31.39
C ILE A 465 10.38 -3.50 32.51
N SER A 466 11.66 -3.50 32.13
CA SER A 466 12.79 -3.60 33.08
C SER A 466 12.70 -2.61 34.24
N ARG A 467 12.26 -1.37 33.98
CA ARG A 467 12.08 -0.35 35.02
C ARG A 467 11.06 -0.74 36.10
N LEU A 468 10.00 -1.48 35.76
CA LEU A 468 9.05 -1.97 36.77
C LEU A 468 9.68 -3.08 37.61
N GLU A 469 10.42 -3.99 36.97
CA GLU A 469 11.16 -5.07 37.66
C GLU A 469 12.24 -4.52 38.59
N GLU A 470 12.85 -3.39 38.24
CA GLU A 470 13.83 -2.66 39.05
C GLU A 470 13.20 -1.79 40.17
N GLY A 471 11.88 -1.83 40.36
CA GLY A 471 11.18 -1.02 41.35
C GLY A 471 11.09 0.48 41.02
N LYS A 472 11.35 0.87 39.76
CA LYS A 472 11.31 2.27 39.28
C LYS A 472 9.95 2.62 38.68
N ALA A 473 8.88 2.34 39.41
CA ALA A 473 7.49 2.55 38.95
C ALA A 473 7.20 4.02 38.60
N ASP A 474 7.71 4.96 39.39
CA ASP A 474 7.50 6.40 39.19
C ASP A 474 8.04 6.89 37.84
N LEU A 475 9.14 6.32 37.35
CA LEU A 475 9.69 6.66 36.04
C LEU A 475 8.80 6.16 34.90
N VAL A 476 8.18 4.99 35.08
CA VAL A 476 7.23 4.45 34.10
C VAL A 476 5.97 5.29 34.08
N GLU A 477 5.42 5.64 35.25
CA GLU A 477 4.29 6.54 35.38
C GLU A 477 4.55 7.91 34.75
N GLY A 478 5.70 8.53 35.04
CA GLY A 478 6.09 9.81 34.44
C GLY A 478 6.21 9.74 32.91
N ASN A 479 6.64 8.59 32.35
CA ASN A 479 6.64 8.39 30.91
C ASN A 479 5.24 8.27 30.33
N LEU A 480 4.35 7.50 30.97
CA LEU A 480 2.96 7.34 30.53
C LEU A 480 2.21 8.67 30.59
N LYS A 481 2.40 9.47 31.64
CA LYS A 481 1.81 10.81 31.78
C LYS A 481 2.20 11.72 30.61
N ARG A 482 3.48 11.79 30.27
CA ARG A 482 3.97 12.58 29.12
C ARG A 482 3.38 12.11 27.80
N ILE A 483 3.17 10.80 27.62
CA ILE A 483 2.52 10.24 26.42
C ILE A 483 1.07 10.74 26.33
N VAL A 484 0.30 10.66 27.42
CA VAL A 484 -1.10 11.12 27.44
C VAL A 484 -1.18 12.62 27.17
N GLU A 485 -0.34 13.43 27.81
CA GLU A 485 -0.25 14.87 27.58
C GLU A 485 0.14 15.21 26.12
N SER A 486 1.00 14.40 25.50
CA SER A 486 1.34 14.55 24.09
C SER A 486 0.16 14.21 23.18
N VAL A 487 -0.58 13.14 23.48
CA VAL A 487 -1.76 12.71 22.69
C VAL A 487 -2.91 13.69 22.82
N ALA A 488 -3.16 14.23 24.01
CA ALA A 488 -4.20 15.23 24.28
C ALA A 488 -3.98 16.57 23.56
N ARG A 489 -2.73 16.83 23.15
CA ARG A 489 -2.30 18.02 22.40
C ARG A 489 -2.22 17.80 20.89
N ILE A 490 -2.62 16.64 20.37
CA ILE A 490 -2.69 16.44 18.91
C ILE A 490 -3.70 17.44 18.34
N ASP A 491 -3.20 18.32 17.48
CA ASP A 491 -3.93 19.40 16.80
C ASP A 491 -3.86 19.28 15.26
N ASN A 492 -3.18 18.25 14.76
CA ASN A 492 -3.09 17.97 13.33
C ASN A 492 -4.49 17.64 12.75
N PRO A 493 -5.02 18.44 11.80
CA PRO A 493 -6.37 18.25 11.27
C PRO A 493 -6.61 16.89 10.60
N GLU A 494 -5.62 16.34 9.89
CA GLU A 494 -5.74 15.04 9.22
C GLU A 494 -5.89 13.90 10.23
N ALA A 495 -5.11 13.94 11.31
CA ALA A 495 -5.20 12.94 12.39
C ALA A 495 -6.55 13.03 13.10
N LEU A 496 -7.01 14.25 13.40
CA LEU A 496 -8.31 14.49 14.05
C LEU A 496 -9.48 14.01 13.17
N ALA A 497 -9.46 14.33 11.88
CA ALA A 497 -10.46 13.85 10.92
C ALA A 497 -10.51 12.32 10.87
N TRP A 498 -9.35 11.67 10.96
CA TRP A 498 -9.28 10.21 10.97
C TRP A 498 -9.81 9.58 12.27
N PHE A 499 -9.55 10.19 13.43
CA PHE A 499 -10.14 9.77 14.70
C PHE A 499 -11.67 9.95 14.68
N LEU A 500 -12.16 11.09 14.19
CA LEU A 500 -13.59 11.36 14.03
C LEU A 500 -14.24 10.30 13.13
N LYS A 501 -13.67 10.04 11.95
CA LYS A 501 -14.15 9.00 11.03
C LYS A 501 -14.21 7.62 11.69
N THR A 502 -13.23 7.31 12.54
CA THR A 502 -13.18 6.05 13.28
C THR A 502 -14.31 5.96 14.31
N ARG A 503 -14.58 7.04 15.06
CA ARG A 503 -15.71 7.15 15.99
C ARG A 503 -17.05 7.03 15.27
N GLN A 504 -17.29 7.82 14.23
CA GLN A 504 -18.54 7.76 13.47
C GLN A 504 -18.84 6.36 12.91
N ARG A 505 -17.82 5.64 12.42
CA ARG A 505 -17.98 4.23 11.98
C ARG A 505 -18.30 3.28 13.13
N ARG A 506 -17.79 3.55 14.33
CA ARG A 506 -18.09 2.83 15.57
C ARG A 506 -19.53 3.05 16.00
N ASP A 507 -19.98 4.30 16.05
CA ASP A 507 -21.28 4.68 16.60
C ASP A 507 -22.41 4.35 15.62
N SER A 508 -22.16 4.46 14.32
CA SER A 508 -23.12 4.05 13.28
C SER A 508 -23.29 2.53 13.12
N GLY A 509 -22.56 1.71 13.90
CA GLY A 509 -22.63 0.24 13.80
C GLY A 509 -22.09 -0.32 12.50
N LYS A 510 -21.27 0.44 11.75
CA LYS A 510 -20.68 -0.01 10.47
C LYS A 510 -19.60 -1.07 10.65
N TYR A 511 -19.00 -1.18 11.84
CA TYR A 511 -18.07 -2.26 12.13
C TYR A 511 -18.81 -3.57 12.43
N SER A 512 -18.41 -4.63 11.72
CA SER A 512 -18.89 -6.00 12.00
C SER A 512 -18.57 -6.48 13.43
N ARG A 513 -17.57 -5.87 14.08
CA ARG A 513 -17.18 -6.14 15.45
C ARG A 513 -16.59 -4.87 16.08
N LEU A 514 -17.12 -4.48 17.23
CA LEU A 514 -16.59 -3.37 18.02
C LEU A 514 -15.41 -3.85 18.89
N ILE A 515 -14.38 -3.00 18.97
CA ILE A 515 -13.18 -3.24 19.77
C ILE A 515 -13.27 -2.37 21.02
N TYR A 516 -13.19 -2.96 22.20
CA TYR A 516 -13.20 -2.24 23.48
C TYR A 516 -11.86 -2.47 24.19
N VAL A 517 -10.96 -1.51 24.06
CA VAL A 517 -9.59 -1.56 24.58
C VAL A 517 -9.57 -1.41 26.10
N ALA A 518 -10.38 -0.52 26.67
CA ALA A 518 -10.38 -0.29 28.11
C ALA A 518 -10.78 -1.56 28.90
N PRO A 519 -11.84 -2.30 28.53
CA PRO A 519 -12.14 -3.60 29.14
C PRO A 519 -11.04 -4.65 28.94
N LEU A 520 -10.36 -4.68 27.78
CA LEU A 520 -9.28 -5.64 27.52
C LEU A 520 -8.07 -5.38 28.42
N ILE A 521 -7.73 -4.11 28.65
CA ILE A 521 -6.68 -3.70 29.59
C ILE A 521 -7.05 -4.11 31.03
N CYS A 522 -8.29 -3.85 31.44
CA CYS A 522 -8.78 -4.17 32.78
C CYS A 522 -9.02 -5.66 33.00
N SER A 523 -9.19 -6.45 31.93
CA SER A 523 -9.29 -7.90 32.04
C SER A 523 -7.97 -8.44 32.59
N GLY A 524 -8.01 -8.86 33.86
CA GLY A 524 -6.83 -9.34 34.60
C GLY A 524 -6.05 -10.36 33.78
N ALA A 525 -4.75 -10.51 34.07
CA ALA A 525 -3.82 -11.30 33.27
C ALA A 525 -4.42 -12.65 32.86
N SER A 526 -4.94 -12.74 31.63
CA SER A 526 -5.24 -14.01 31.00
C SER A 526 -3.93 -14.78 31.07
N ARG A 527 -3.91 -15.87 31.86
CA ARG A 527 -2.73 -16.72 32.05
C ARG A 527 -2.11 -16.90 30.67
N SER A 528 -0.97 -16.24 30.46
CA SER A 528 -0.36 -16.15 29.14
C SER A 528 -0.06 -17.58 28.69
N LEU A 529 -0.93 -18.11 27.83
CA LEU A 529 -0.51 -19.16 26.93
C LEU A 529 0.71 -18.58 26.20
N PRO A 530 1.82 -19.34 26.09
CA PRO A 530 2.98 -18.86 25.36
C PRO A 530 2.51 -18.31 24.03
N PHE A 531 2.93 -17.07 23.74
CA PHE A 531 2.54 -16.30 22.56
C PHE A 531 2.37 -17.24 21.37
N ARG A 532 1.12 -17.58 21.05
CA ARG A 532 0.76 -18.19 19.78
C ARG A 532 0.46 -16.99 18.90
N PRO A 533 1.33 -16.64 17.93
CA PRO A 533 0.96 -15.63 16.96
C PRO A 533 -0.42 -16.01 16.42
N MET A 534 -1.40 -15.15 16.62
CA MET A 534 -2.78 -15.40 16.19
C MET A 534 -2.97 -15.08 14.71
N THR A 535 -1.93 -14.59 14.06
CA THR A 535 -1.74 -14.93 12.66
C THR A 535 -1.52 -16.44 12.62
N ARG A 536 -2.36 -17.19 11.88
CA ARG A 536 -1.81 -18.32 11.12
C ARG A 536 -0.61 -17.74 10.39
N SER A 537 0.55 -17.76 11.02
CA SER A 537 1.79 -17.32 10.45
C SER A 537 1.83 -18.11 9.15
N LYS A 538 1.77 -17.39 8.02
CA LYS A 538 2.20 -17.94 6.74
C LYS A 538 3.48 -18.65 7.12
N ALA A 539 3.46 -19.99 7.11
CA ALA A 539 4.66 -20.73 7.43
C ALA A 539 5.72 -20.07 6.58
N THR A 540 6.68 -19.41 7.22
CA THR A 540 7.88 -18.91 6.56
C THR A 540 8.56 -20.18 6.12
N CYS A 541 8.08 -20.72 5.00
CA CYS A 541 8.52 -21.99 4.47
C CYS A 541 9.97 -21.74 4.18
N LYS A 542 10.85 -22.34 4.98
CA LYS A 542 12.23 -22.55 4.61
C LYS A 542 12.21 -23.01 3.15
N GLU A 543 13.09 -22.45 2.33
CA GLU A 543 13.11 -22.74 0.90
C GLU A 543 13.02 -24.26 0.70
N PRO A 544 11.95 -24.76 0.05
CA PRO A 544 11.69 -26.19 0.07
C PRO A 544 12.80 -26.91 -0.65
N ARG A 545 13.25 -27.99 -0.02
CA ARG A 545 14.38 -28.77 -0.50
C ARG A 545 14.06 -29.34 -1.88
N SER A 546 15.01 -29.24 -2.79
CA SER A 546 14.94 -29.86 -4.12
C SER A 546 15.66 -31.22 -4.16
N ASP A 547 15.86 -31.83 -3.00
CA ASP A 547 16.51 -33.13 -2.85
C ASP A 547 15.74 -34.19 -3.65
N ARG A 548 16.49 -35.20 -4.12
CA ARG A 548 15.94 -36.33 -4.86
C ARG A 548 14.92 -37.09 -4.00
N LEU A 549 13.78 -37.42 -4.60
CA LEU A 549 12.72 -38.22 -3.96
C LEU A 549 13.07 -39.72 -4.03
N PRO A 550 12.39 -40.58 -3.25
CA PRO A 550 12.49 -42.03 -3.40
C PRO A 550 12.33 -42.50 -4.85
N ASP A 551 13.09 -43.52 -5.25
CA ASP A 551 13.20 -43.96 -6.64
C ASP A 551 11.85 -44.33 -7.28
N GLN A 552 10.90 -44.80 -6.48
CA GLN A 552 9.53 -45.08 -6.93
C GLN A 552 8.82 -43.80 -7.42
N ILE A 553 8.98 -42.69 -6.70
CA ILE A 553 8.38 -41.40 -7.06
C ILE A 553 9.15 -40.78 -8.23
N GLU A 554 10.48 -40.80 -8.21
CA GLU A 554 11.31 -40.30 -9.32
C GLU A 554 11.00 -41.02 -10.64
N SER A 555 10.88 -42.35 -10.62
CA SER A 555 10.49 -43.14 -11.80
C SER A 555 9.12 -42.75 -12.35
N THR A 556 8.19 -42.40 -11.45
CA THR A 556 6.86 -41.91 -11.82
C THR A 556 6.94 -40.52 -12.47
N LEU A 557 7.75 -39.62 -11.92
CA LEU A 557 7.99 -38.29 -12.49
C LEU A 557 8.64 -38.38 -13.88
N ASP A 558 9.63 -39.27 -14.06
CA ASP A 558 10.28 -39.52 -15.34
C ASP A 558 9.31 -40.06 -16.39
N ALA A 559 8.38 -40.95 -16.01
CA ALA A 559 7.34 -41.43 -16.90
C ALA A 559 6.41 -40.28 -17.36
N VAL A 560 6.06 -39.35 -16.47
CA VAL A 560 5.28 -38.15 -16.82
C VAL A 560 6.07 -37.25 -17.77
N VAL A 561 7.35 -36.99 -17.50
CA VAL A 561 8.22 -36.18 -18.36
C VAL A 561 8.29 -36.75 -19.78
N LYS A 562 8.53 -38.06 -19.91
CA LYS A 562 8.59 -38.76 -21.20
C LYS A 562 7.25 -38.71 -21.93
N ARG A 563 6.15 -39.01 -21.24
CA ARG A 563 4.80 -39.00 -21.81
C ARG A 563 4.40 -37.65 -22.38
N PHE A 564 4.79 -36.55 -21.73
CA PHE A 564 4.43 -35.19 -22.15
C PHE A 564 5.53 -34.47 -22.95
N GLY A 565 6.61 -35.17 -23.33
CA GLY A 565 7.68 -34.62 -24.15
C GLY A 565 8.33 -33.37 -23.57
N MET A 566 8.51 -33.31 -22.25
CA MET A 566 9.06 -32.12 -21.59
C MET A 566 10.56 -31.95 -21.90
N ARG A 567 11.05 -30.71 -21.90
CA ARG A 567 12.45 -30.39 -22.19
C ARG A 567 13.21 -30.02 -20.90
N LYS A 568 14.48 -30.41 -20.83
CA LYS A 568 15.39 -30.00 -19.75
C LYS A 568 15.76 -28.52 -19.88
N ARG A 569 16.03 -27.86 -18.75
CA ARG A 569 16.61 -26.52 -18.65
C ARG A 569 17.63 -26.52 -17.52
N GLY A 570 18.88 -26.13 -17.80
CA GLY A 570 19.94 -26.14 -16.78
C GLY A 570 20.24 -27.54 -16.23
N GLY A 571 20.12 -28.58 -17.05
CA GLY A 571 20.42 -29.97 -16.67
C GLY A 571 19.26 -30.79 -16.10
N ASP A 572 18.18 -30.15 -15.63
CA ASP A 572 17.01 -30.84 -15.05
C ASP A 572 15.69 -30.45 -15.74
N TYR A 573 14.63 -31.21 -15.51
CA TYR A 573 13.28 -30.88 -15.97
C TYR A 573 12.61 -29.92 -14.98
N PRO A 574 12.13 -28.74 -15.41
CA PRO A 574 11.44 -27.80 -14.52
C PRO A 574 10.25 -28.41 -13.76
N PHE A 575 9.59 -29.40 -14.36
CA PHE A 575 8.52 -30.18 -13.71
C PHE A 575 9.04 -31.04 -12.56
N VAL A 576 10.18 -31.70 -12.73
CA VAL A 576 10.78 -32.56 -11.70
C VAL A 576 11.27 -31.71 -10.53
N THR A 577 11.95 -30.60 -10.80
CA THR A 577 12.38 -29.65 -9.76
C THR A 577 11.18 -29.11 -8.96
N PHE A 578 10.09 -28.75 -9.64
CA PHE A 578 8.83 -28.34 -9.01
C PHE A 578 8.24 -29.44 -8.14
N ALA A 579 8.19 -30.68 -8.66
CA ALA A 579 7.64 -31.83 -7.96
C ALA A 579 8.43 -32.16 -6.68
N ARG A 580 9.76 -32.18 -6.74
CA ARG A 580 10.64 -32.39 -5.58
C ARG A 580 10.36 -31.39 -4.47
N ARG A 581 10.33 -30.10 -4.81
CA ARG A 581 10.04 -29.02 -3.85
C ARG A 581 8.67 -29.17 -3.20
N LEU A 582 7.63 -29.45 -3.99
CA LEU A 582 6.28 -29.62 -3.47
C LEU A 582 6.17 -30.87 -2.57
N VAL A 583 6.68 -32.01 -3.01
CA VAL A 583 6.59 -33.27 -2.25
C VAL A 583 7.38 -33.18 -0.95
N ASN A 584 8.62 -32.66 -0.98
CA ASN A 584 9.41 -32.46 0.23
C ASN A 584 8.75 -31.48 1.19
N LEU A 585 8.17 -30.37 0.70
CA LEU A 585 7.43 -29.46 1.58
C LEU A 585 6.25 -30.17 2.26
N LEU A 586 5.45 -30.92 1.48
CA LEU A 586 4.31 -31.62 2.05
C LEU A 586 4.76 -32.68 3.05
N PHE A 587 5.82 -33.41 2.76
CA PHE A 587 6.42 -34.39 3.66
C PHE A 587 6.92 -33.76 4.97
N ASP A 588 7.66 -32.65 4.88
CA ASP A 588 8.13 -31.88 6.03
C ASP A 588 6.96 -31.31 6.87
N ASN A 589 5.74 -31.29 6.33
CA ASN A 589 4.50 -30.91 7.00
C ASN A 589 3.52 -32.10 7.13
N GLU A 590 4.04 -33.30 7.43
CA GLU A 590 3.25 -34.50 7.75
C GLU A 590 2.25 -34.90 6.64
N GLY A 591 2.61 -34.64 5.39
CA GLY A 591 1.83 -34.94 4.20
C GLY A 591 0.84 -33.86 3.77
N ARG A 592 0.73 -32.73 4.48
CA ARG A 592 -0.27 -31.68 4.19
C ARG A 592 0.23 -30.26 4.46
N ALA A 593 0.01 -29.34 3.51
CA ALA A 593 0.28 -27.92 3.73
C ALA A 593 -0.73 -26.99 3.02
N ASP A 594 -1.02 -25.84 3.64
CA ASP A 594 -1.69 -24.70 2.99
C ASP A 594 -0.63 -23.89 2.24
N ILE A 595 -0.65 -23.91 0.90
CA ILE A 595 0.38 -23.26 0.06
C ILE A 595 -0.28 -22.16 -0.76
N ASP A 596 0.29 -20.95 -0.72
CA ASP A 596 -0.16 -19.81 -1.52
C ASP A 596 0.45 -19.75 -2.92
N LEU A 597 -0.21 -19.01 -3.81
CA LEU A 597 0.23 -18.86 -5.20
C LEU A 597 1.62 -18.21 -5.32
N GLU A 598 1.96 -17.28 -4.43
CA GLU A 598 3.25 -16.56 -4.46
C GLU A 598 4.39 -17.52 -4.14
N THR A 599 4.18 -18.42 -3.19
CA THR A 599 5.12 -19.49 -2.85
C THR A 599 5.42 -20.38 -4.06
N PHE A 600 4.39 -20.79 -4.82
CA PHE A 600 4.59 -21.56 -6.07
C PHE A 600 5.36 -20.79 -7.15
N LEU A 601 5.10 -19.48 -7.27
CA LEU A 601 5.81 -18.60 -8.21
C LEU A 601 7.26 -18.36 -7.77
N GLY A 602 7.56 -18.43 -6.47
CA GLY A 602 8.94 -18.35 -5.97
C GLY A 602 9.76 -19.61 -6.29
N TRP A 603 9.14 -20.79 -6.37
CA TRP A 603 9.85 -22.03 -6.64
C TRP A 603 10.23 -22.24 -8.09
N THR A 604 9.62 -21.49 -8.98
CA THR A 604 9.79 -21.69 -10.41
C THR A 604 9.71 -20.34 -11.11
N ASN A 605 10.63 -20.06 -12.02
CA ASN A 605 10.51 -18.91 -12.94
C ASN A 605 9.39 -19.14 -13.99
N ASN A 606 8.34 -19.86 -13.62
CA ASN A 606 7.27 -20.35 -14.47
C ASN A 606 6.01 -19.49 -14.29
N SER A 607 5.18 -19.48 -15.33
CA SER A 607 3.88 -18.81 -15.28
C SER A 607 2.91 -19.56 -14.36
N ARG A 608 1.88 -18.85 -13.88
CA ARG A 608 0.74 -19.45 -13.17
C ARG A 608 0.13 -20.64 -13.92
N SER A 609 -0.04 -20.52 -15.24
CA SER A 609 -0.61 -21.58 -16.08
C SER A 609 0.25 -22.85 -16.11
N GLN A 610 1.58 -22.69 -16.05
CA GLN A 610 2.50 -23.81 -15.99
C GLN A 610 2.47 -24.50 -14.62
N ASN A 611 2.40 -23.74 -13.52
CA ASN A 611 2.25 -24.31 -12.18
C ASN A 611 0.92 -25.06 -12.02
N ASP A 612 -0.18 -24.51 -12.55
CA ASP A 612 -1.48 -25.21 -12.59
C ASP A 612 -1.41 -26.50 -13.41
N ARG A 613 -0.71 -26.49 -14.55
CA ARG A 613 -0.45 -27.70 -15.35
C ARG A 613 0.35 -28.74 -14.55
N PHE A 614 1.42 -28.33 -13.88
CA PHE A 614 2.27 -29.25 -13.10
C PHE A 614 1.51 -29.92 -11.95
N LYS A 615 0.70 -29.16 -11.20
CA LYS A 615 -0.16 -29.73 -10.14
C LYS A 615 -1.14 -30.78 -10.69
N LYS A 616 -1.78 -30.50 -11.83
CA LYS A 616 -2.67 -31.46 -12.49
C LYS A 616 -1.95 -32.73 -12.92
N LEU A 617 -0.72 -32.62 -13.40
CA LEU A 617 0.09 -33.78 -13.75
C LEU A 617 0.49 -34.62 -12.53
N LEU A 618 0.85 -33.98 -11.40
CA LEU A 618 1.14 -34.69 -10.15
C LEU A 618 -0.10 -35.42 -9.61
N ALA A 619 -1.27 -34.81 -9.74
CA ALA A 619 -2.54 -35.42 -9.36
C ALA A 619 -2.88 -36.63 -10.25
N GLN A 620 -2.72 -36.48 -11.57
CA GLN A 620 -2.91 -37.56 -12.54
C GLN A 620 -1.93 -38.73 -12.33
N ALA A 621 -0.74 -38.43 -11.82
CA ALA A 621 0.28 -39.40 -11.45
C ALA A 621 0.06 -40.03 -10.06
N ASN A 622 -1.05 -39.71 -9.38
CA ASN A 622 -1.37 -40.17 -8.03
C ASN A 622 -0.30 -39.79 -6.98
N ILE A 623 0.43 -38.68 -7.19
CA ILE A 623 1.46 -38.20 -6.24
C ILE A 623 0.82 -37.33 -5.15
N ILE A 624 -0.09 -36.45 -5.55
CA ILE A 624 -0.90 -35.60 -4.66
C ILE A 624 -2.39 -35.84 -4.89
N HIS A 625 -3.24 -35.49 -3.90
CA HIS A 625 -4.68 -35.52 -4.08
C HIS A 625 -5.17 -34.50 -5.11
N GLY A 626 -6.21 -34.84 -5.87
CA GLY A 626 -6.84 -33.99 -6.89
C GLY A 626 -7.83 -32.92 -6.39
N ASP A 627 -7.97 -32.76 -5.07
CA ASP A 627 -9.03 -31.98 -4.44
C ASP A 627 -8.62 -30.55 -4.03
N TRP A 628 -7.37 -30.13 -4.28
CA TRP A 628 -6.87 -28.81 -3.84
C TRP A 628 -7.72 -27.65 -4.36
N GLU A 629 -8.30 -27.75 -5.55
CA GLU A 629 -9.16 -26.70 -6.12
C GLU A 629 -10.40 -26.43 -5.26
N ARG A 630 -10.90 -27.46 -4.54
CA ARG A 630 -12.05 -27.34 -3.62
C ARG A 630 -11.67 -26.69 -2.29
N THR A 631 -10.38 -26.67 -1.97
CA THR A 631 -9.86 -26.12 -0.71
C THR A 631 -9.46 -24.65 -0.81
N ILE A 632 -9.62 -24.03 -1.99
CA ILE A 632 -9.36 -22.60 -2.19
C ILE A 632 -10.37 -21.79 -1.37
N LYS A 633 -9.89 -21.20 -0.27
CA LYS A 633 -10.74 -20.35 0.58
C LYS A 633 -11.06 -19.05 -0.15
N ARG A 634 -12.33 -18.63 -0.16
CA ARG A 634 -12.74 -17.33 -0.71
C ARG A 634 -11.92 -16.21 -0.06
N GLY A 635 -11.26 -15.40 -0.88
CA GLY A 635 -10.44 -14.27 -0.44
C GLY A 635 -8.98 -14.60 -0.10
N VAL A 636 -8.62 -15.88 0.00
CA VAL A 636 -7.23 -16.31 0.29
C VAL A 636 -6.66 -17.00 -0.95
N LYS A 637 -5.50 -16.55 -1.44
CA LYS A 637 -4.81 -17.14 -2.61
C LYS A 637 -4.07 -18.45 -2.27
N SER A 638 -4.55 -19.20 -1.27
CA SER A 638 -3.94 -20.46 -0.81
C SER A 638 -4.89 -21.62 -1.01
N ALA A 639 -4.32 -22.80 -1.26
CA ALA A 639 -5.03 -24.07 -1.31
C ALA A 639 -4.31 -25.08 -0.40
N THR A 640 -5.07 -26.01 0.16
CA THR A 640 -4.52 -27.14 0.89
C THR A 640 -4.11 -28.22 -0.11
N TYR A 641 -2.85 -28.64 -0.05
CA TYR A 641 -2.32 -29.77 -0.82
C TYR A 641 -2.04 -30.95 0.12
N LYS A 642 -2.18 -32.17 -0.39
CA LYS A 642 -1.99 -33.41 0.35
C LYS A 642 -1.25 -34.44 -0.49
N LEU A 643 -0.30 -35.16 0.10
CA LEU A 643 0.28 -36.35 -0.49
C LEU A 643 -0.73 -37.50 -0.47
N THR A 644 -0.70 -38.37 -1.48
CA THR A 644 -1.51 -39.59 -1.46
C THR A 644 -0.90 -40.61 -0.50
N ALA A 645 -1.71 -41.57 -0.02
CA ALA A 645 -1.23 -42.64 0.85
C ALA A 645 -0.06 -43.44 0.23
N GLN A 646 -0.09 -43.64 -1.09
CA GLN A 646 0.98 -44.31 -1.82
C GLN A 646 2.29 -43.50 -1.78
N THR A 647 2.22 -42.18 -2.00
CA THR A 647 3.39 -41.29 -1.91
C THR A 647 3.92 -41.21 -0.49
N MET A 648 3.04 -41.11 0.51
CA MET A 648 3.42 -41.10 1.93
C MET A 648 4.18 -42.38 2.31
N LYS A 649 3.67 -43.55 1.91
CA LYS A 649 4.33 -44.84 2.12
C LYS A 649 5.69 -44.89 1.43
N ALA A 650 5.79 -44.43 0.18
CA ALA A 650 7.05 -44.38 -0.57
C ALA A 650 8.08 -43.43 0.08
N MET A 651 7.63 -42.37 0.75
CA MET A 651 8.46 -41.44 1.52
C MET A 651 8.82 -41.96 2.92
N GLY A 652 8.38 -43.15 3.31
CA GLY A 652 8.69 -43.75 4.62
C GLY A 652 7.82 -43.25 5.78
N LEU A 653 6.70 -42.57 5.50
CA LEU A 653 5.70 -42.27 6.53
C LEU A 653 4.74 -43.46 6.63
N ASP A 654 4.89 -44.24 7.70
CA ASP A 654 4.04 -45.38 7.98
C ASP A 654 2.69 -44.91 8.54
N TYR A 655 1.69 -44.78 7.67
CA TYR A 655 0.36 -44.24 7.99
C TYR A 655 -0.59 -45.26 8.67
N ALA A 656 -0.07 -46.41 9.10
CA ALA A 656 -0.89 -47.52 9.61
C ALA A 656 -1.71 -47.17 10.88
N ALA A 657 -1.43 -46.06 11.55
CA ALA A 657 -2.13 -45.66 12.78
C ALA A 657 -3.30 -44.67 12.57
N GLU A 658 -3.27 -43.77 11.59
CA GLU A 658 -4.29 -42.70 11.51
C GLU A 658 -5.53 -43.08 10.68
N GLU A 659 -5.41 -43.81 9.58
CA GLU A 659 -6.59 -44.17 8.77
C GLU A 659 -7.49 -45.21 9.49
N ALA A 660 -6.90 -46.05 10.36
CA ALA A 660 -7.62 -46.93 11.26
C ALA A 660 -8.25 -46.17 12.45
N GLY A 661 -7.59 -45.12 12.94
CA GLY A 661 -8.12 -44.24 13.98
C GLY A 661 -9.38 -43.48 13.54
N TRP A 662 -9.44 -43.00 12.30
CA TRP A 662 -10.63 -42.29 11.79
C TRP A 662 -11.81 -43.21 11.49
N LYS A 663 -11.57 -44.47 11.08
CA LYS A 663 -12.66 -45.46 10.93
C LYS A 663 -13.18 -45.99 12.26
N ASN A 664 -12.36 -46.02 13.31
CA ASN A 664 -12.78 -46.49 14.65
C ASN A 664 -13.34 -45.37 15.55
N VAL A 665 -13.07 -44.09 15.27
CA VAL A 665 -13.65 -42.95 16.00
C VAL A 665 -15.02 -42.52 15.45
N VAL A 666 -15.39 -42.97 14.24
CA VAL A 666 -16.74 -42.74 13.66
C VAL A 666 -17.48 -44.08 13.50
N GLY A 667 -17.67 -44.78 14.62
CA GLY A 667 -18.47 -45.99 14.73
C GLY A 667 -19.99 -45.73 14.76
N LEU A 668 -20.50 -44.81 13.94
CA LEU A 668 -21.95 -44.68 13.69
C LEU A 668 -22.16 -44.41 12.20
N THR A 669 -22.28 -45.49 11.42
CA THR A 669 -22.87 -45.41 10.08
C THR A 669 -24.36 -45.13 10.23
N VAL A 670 -24.74 -43.86 10.24
CA VAL A 670 -26.13 -43.44 10.16
C VAL A 670 -26.59 -43.66 8.72
N SER A 671 -27.70 -44.39 8.53
CA SER A 671 -28.23 -44.64 7.20
C SER A 671 -28.67 -43.32 6.53
N PRO A 672 -28.67 -43.21 5.19
CA PRO A 672 -29.13 -42.00 4.50
C PRO A 672 -30.59 -41.59 4.80
N ALA A 673 -31.38 -42.48 5.39
CA ALA A 673 -32.74 -42.20 5.86
C ALA A 673 -32.73 -41.56 7.26
N GLU A 674 -31.91 -42.06 8.20
CA GLU A 674 -31.76 -41.46 9.53
C GLU A 674 -31.06 -40.10 9.49
N TYR A 675 -30.10 -39.91 8.58
CA TYR A 675 -29.46 -38.60 8.40
C TYR A 675 -30.47 -37.53 7.96
N ARG A 676 -31.44 -37.90 7.10
CA ARG A 676 -32.53 -37.00 6.70
C ARG A 676 -33.45 -36.66 7.88
N LYS A 677 -33.78 -37.66 8.71
CA LYS A 677 -34.64 -37.49 9.88
C LYS A 677 -34.02 -36.59 10.95
N LEU A 678 -32.71 -36.70 11.19
CA LEU A 678 -31.98 -35.85 12.14
C LEU A 678 -31.90 -34.40 11.66
N LYS A 679 -31.72 -34.21 10.35
CA LYS A 679 -31.69 -32.88 9.72
C LYS A 679 -33.04 -32.17 9.76
N GLU A 680 -34.13 -32.93 9.61
CA GLU A 680 -35.51 -32.42 9.78
C GLU A 680 -35.81 -32.01 11.24
N MET A 681 -35.07 -32.56 12.20
CA MET A 681 -35.15 -32.20 13.62
C MET A 681 -34.24 -31.02 14.03
N GLY A 682 -33.55 -30.39 13.07
CA GLY A 682 -32.73 -29.19 13.32
C GLY A 682 -31.42 -29.45 14.08
N LEU A 683 -30.94 -30.70 14.11
CA LEU A 683 -29.65 -31.07 14.68
C LEU A 683 -28.63 -31.20 13.53
N ASP A 684 -27.51 -30.49 13.65
CA ASP A 684 -26.45 -30.39 12.63
C ASP A 684 -25.44 -31.55 12.70
#